data_AF-A0A2N9NNA2-F1
#
_entry.id   AF-A0A2N9NNA2-F1
#
_cell.length_a   1.000
_cell.length_b   1.000
_cell.length_c   1.000
_cell.angle_alpha   90.00
_cell.angle_beta   90.00
_cell.angle_gamma   90.00
#
_symmetry.space_group_name_H-M   'P 1'
#
loop_
_entity.id
_entity.type
_entity.pdbx_description
1 polymer ?
#
loop_
_entity_poly.entity_id
_entity_poly.type
_entity_poly.pdbx_seq_one_letter_code
_entity_poly.pdbx_strand_id
1 'polypeptide(L)'
;MSKPSLVLGLLVLAGVVCQPARGLSQQNSPGVPSGGEPARSFIFDSAQALAGWTTTGDVTTDGTKARDGKAGALKIGPGAKALLRLRDKDESGQVEFWVYDDGSTPENLKINRAGPRWGLVQNDGRVLAVGILYASYLGGDEGYTATACDGQSWFDQLFWLGVNRAPSGWHKWTFVFDAEKGIQILHSDKNGKPTRQPQFDNTKAGLRGFSAIAIWGDSGAGKGQALWVDEVSVRLGGPVKSVPAPRPTAPRVVGPNPWVPSTQAAPIYTQDHPPATPKLAELPLKESVSQYGISWTFDRPTRVGQFINGDWYVIGPVTIKAITPHPLYGAEIPEIELNEIELERPVAQRVRNGFMLNPPAAMRVSYDSGVRNWFDPSLLQKLPAVMKAGDSLVATISMPKGLVLKPQLWETVERGVEDSTPIRTAAVLTCVAGPLPADAFRPAFCDRDARIYLSRDLRRKLLPTLAAPKSAPDVGLYVRFTQRPWVGTGFFGFEGPVENMPQYGRDYARVVGLDALLLCTDLKPEQKEALLVDFVQVGIDLGGMIRAGHPGWEGFGGHGSGRKLPIVFAGLLLGDDQLANLSRSFPKAHFGEDEQTAYGDAWTGAKVVFTGHRAIDEATGVARAETGPYEHTQPSTWRDGREKMSESYRRCCTSAAWIAQALALHLLKAEPQWGHDAFFDYCDRWMYENETEALKTLKKDAGMDEPDWAQEGKAWEPFVNEMWGRYRTAPGLPATDGWWKPHDDSYLRTAIEKAKAAAK
;
A
#
# COMPACT_ATOMS: atom_id res chain seq x y z
N MET A 1 -62.19 12.79 27.63
CA MET A 1 -63.09 11.88 26.90
C MET A 1 -62.36 10.58 26.63
N SER A 2 -62.87 9.35 26.80
CA SER A 2 -63.91 8.84 27.72
C SER A 2 -63.72 7.31 27.83
N LYS A 3 -63.80 6.74 29.04
CA LYS A 3 -63.79 5.30 29.38
C LYS A 3 -64.98 4.53 28.75
N PRO A 4 -65.05 3.16 28.71
CA PRO A 4 -64.62 2.17 29.74
C PRO A 4 -63.85 0.92 29.23
N SER A 5 -63.30 -0.03 30.01
CA SER A 5 -63.32 -0.41 31.45
C SER A 5 -64.43 -1.39 31.94
N LEU A 6 -64.18 -2.71 31.94
CA LEU A 6 -64.84 -3.82 32.69
C LEU A 6 -64.11 -5.16 32.29
N VAL A 7 -64.03 -6.31 32.99
CA VAL A 7 -64.30 -6.81 34.38
C VAL A 7 -63.07 -7.67 34.77
N LEU A 8 -62.33 -7.41 35.85
CA LEU A 8 -62.26 -8.15 37.14
C LEU A 8 -62.32 -9.70 37.13
N GLY A 9 -61.40 -10.35 37.87
CA GLY A 9 -61.42 -11.81 38.15
C GLY A 9 -60.12 -12.28 38.81
N LEU A 10 -60.10 -12.43 40.14
CA LEU A 10 -58.86 -12.55 40.92
C LEU A 10 -58.96 -13.62 42.02
N LEU A 11 -58.17 -14.70 41.88
CA LEU A 11 -57.91 -15.74 42.88
C LEU A 11 -56.69 -16.59 42.40
N VAL A 12 -55.79 -17.12 43.23
CA VAL A 12 -54.95 -16.55 44.31
C VAL A 12 -54.06 -17.71 44.81
N LEU A 13 -52.74 -17.50 44.88
CA LEU A 13 -51.72 -18.40 45.47
C LEU A 13 -51.55 -19.80 44.79
N ALA A 14 -50.38 -20.45 44.83
CA ALA A 14 -49.09 -20.11 45.46
C ALA A 14 -47.90 -20.44 44.54
N GLY A 15 -46.71 -19.87 44.82
CA GLY A 15 -45.45 -20.21 44.14
C GLY A 15 -44.62 -18.99 43.72
N VAL A 16 -43.83 -18.43 44.64
CA VAL A 16 -42.90 -17.32 44.38
C VAL A 16 -41.45 -17.84 44.40
N VAL A 17 -40.54 -17.08 43.76
CA VAL A 17 -39.08 -17.27 43.60
C VAL A 17 -38.72 -18.05 42.31
N CYS A 18 -37.98 -17.50 41.33
CA CYS A 18 -37.31 -16.19 41.23
C CYS A 18 -37.43 -15.54 39.83
N GLN A 19 -36.93 -14.32 39.67
CA GLN A 19 -37.06 -13.49 38.45
C GLN A 19 -36.06 -13.84 37.31
N PRO A 20 -36.39 -13.51 36.05
CA PRO A 20 -35.57 -13.81 34.88
C PRO A 20 -34.48 -12.77 34.59
N ALA A 21 -33.39 -13.20 33.95
CA ALA A 21 -32.36 -12.32 33.41
C ALA A 21 -32.65 -11.92 31.94
N ARG A 22 -32.19 -10.71 31.60
CA ARG A 22 -32.31 -10.01 30.30
C ARG A 22 -32.14 -10.92 29.07
N GLY A 23 -33.03 -10.75 28.09
CA GLY A 23 -32.92 -11.40 26.79
C GLY A 23 -31.77 -10.87 25.94
N LEU A 24 -31.23 -11.74 25.08
CA LEU A 24 -30.30 -11.40 24.00
C LEU A 24 -31.02 -11.49 22.65
N SER A 25 -30.62 -10.64 21.71
CA SER A 25 -31.18 -10.57 20.36
C SER A 25 -30.85 -11.82 19.53
N GLN A 26 -31.81 -12.27 18.71
CA GLN A 26 -31.55 -13.26 17.67
C GLN A 26 -30.59 -12.67 16.63
N GLN A 27 -29.34 -13.14 16.60
CA GLN A 27 -28.52 -13.09 15.39
C GLN A 27 -28.89 -14.28 14.52
N ASN A 28 -29.46 -14.02 13.34
CA ASN A 28 -29.75 -15.07 12.36
C ASN A 28 -28.44 -15.55 11.72
N SER A 29 -28.04 -16.79 12.04
CA SER A 29 -26.88 -17.44 11.40
C SER A 29 -27.17 -17.70 9.91
N PRO A 30 -26.33 -17.23 8.97
CA PRO A 30 -26.50 -17.53 7.56
C PRO A 30 -26.04 -18.96 7.22
N GLY A 31 -26.73 -19.62 6.28
CA GLY A 31 -26.16 -20.76 5.56
C GLY A 31 -26.55 -22.18 5.99
N VAL A 32 -27.77 -22.43 6.48
CA VAL A 32 -28.31 -23.81 6.53
C VAL A 32 -29.05 -24.12 5.22
N PRO A 33 -28.62 -25.11 4.41
CA PRO A 33 -29.37 -25.54 3.24
C PRO A 33 -30.66 -26.27 3.64
N SER A 34 -31.81 -25.81 3.16
CA SER A 34 -33.09 -26.48 3.34
C SER A 34 -33.24 -27.63 2.32
N GLY A 35 -33.47 -28.85 2.81
CA GLY A 35 -33.83 -30.02 1.98
C GLY A 35 -32.74 -31.07 1.71
N GLY A 36 -31.60 -31.05 2.42
CA GLY A 36 -30.60 -32.13 2.37
C GLY A 36 -31.01 -33.39 3.16
N GLU A 37 -30.38 -34.53 2.85
CA GLU A 37 -30.50 -35.75 3.67
C GLU A 37 -30.00 -35.52 5.12
N PRO A 38 -30.44 -36.34 6.11
CA PRO A 38 -29.79 -36.37 7.42
C PRO A 38 -28.30 -36.71 7.29
N ALA A 39 -27.46 -36.09 8.10
CA ALA A 39 -26.02 -36.31 8.04
C ALA A 39 -25.65 -37.74 8.46
N ARG A 40 -24.92 -38.45 7.62
CA ARG A 40 -24.38 -39.79 7.88
C ARG A 40 -23.01 -39.62 8.53
N SER A 41 -22.84 -40.12 9.76
CA SER A 41 -21.59 -40.04 10.51
C SER A 41 -20.87 -41.39 10.52
N PHE A 42 -19.54 -41.35 10.38
CA PHE A 42 -18.66 -42.51 10.40
C PHE A 42 -17.64 -42.33 11.53
N ILE A 43 -17.65 -43.25 12.49
CA ILE A 43 -16.73 -43.36 13.62
C ILE A 43 -15.95 -44.67 13.48
N PHE A 44 -14.70 -44.74 13.94
CA PHE A 44 -13.78 -45.83 13.61
C PHE A 44 -13.40 -46.70 14.83
N ASP A 45 -14.40 -47.04 15.64
CA ASP A 45 -14.27 -47.84 16.86
C ASP A 45 -13.84 -49.30 16.63
N SER A 46 -14.03 -49.83 15.43
CA SER A 46 -13.90 -51.25 15.12
C SER A 46 -13.67 -51.48 13.63
N ALA A 47 -13.11 -52.64 13.26
CA ALA A 47 -12.90 -53.00 11.86
C ALA A 47 -14.20 -53.04 11.02
N GLN A 48 -15.37 -53.12 11.66
CA GLN A 48 -16.67 -53.05 10.97
C GLN A 48 -16.98 -51.63 10.45
N ALA A 49 -16.39 -50.58 11.02
CA ALA A 49 -16.51 -49.21 10.52
C ALA A 49 -15.93 -49.00 9.10
N LEU A 50 -15.09 -49.93 8.63
CA LEU A 50 -14.58 -49.94 7.25
C LEU A 50 -15.59 -50.50 6.24
N ALA A 51 -16.77 -50.96 6.66
CA ALA A 51 -17.81 -51.43 5.75
C ALA A 51 -18.24 -50.31 4.77
N GLY A 52 -18.13 -50.57 3.47
CA GLY A 52 -18.39 -49.57 2.42
C GLY A 52 -17.18 -48.72 2.00
N TRP A 53 -16.08 -48.76 2.75
CA TRP A 53 -14.81 -48.16 2.34
C TRP A 53 -14.01 -49.12 1.45
N THR A 54 -13.57 -48.65 0.29
CA THR A 54 -12.57 -49.32 -0.53
C THR A 54 -11.17 -48.91 -0.04
N THR A 55 -10.40 -49.86 0.47
CA THR A 55 -9.08 -49.59 1.09
C THR A 55 -7.94 -50.28 0.34
N THR A 56 -6.76 -49.67 0.37
CA THR A 56 -5.51 -50.24 -0.17
C THR A 56 -4.33 -49.81 0.72
N GLY A 57 -3.40 -50.72 1.01
CA GLY A 57 -2.26 -50.46 1.91
C GLY A 57 -2.61 -50.58 3.39
N ASP A 58 -1.79 -49.98 4.28
CA ASP A 58 -2.05 -49.91 5.72
C ASP A 58 -3.20 -48.94 6.03
N VAL A 59 -4.42 -49.48 6.03
CA VAL A 59 -5.63 -48.81 6.53
C VAL A 59 -6.18 -49.63 7.69
N THR A 60 -6.13 -49.06 8.89
CA THR A 60 -6.45 -49.76 10.14
C THR A 60 -7.22 -48.85 11.12
N THR A 61 -7.92 -49.43 12.09
CA THR A 61 -8.60 -48.67 13.17
C THR A 61 -7.71 -48.64 14.42
N ASP A 62 -7.34 -47.45 14.86
CA ASP A 62 -6.46 -47.22 16.01
C ASP A 62 -7.27 -46.75 17.24
N GLY A 63 -7.56 -47.71 18.14
CA GLY A 63 -8.25 -47.45 19.41
C GLY A 63 -7.44 -46.65 20.43
N THR A 64 -6.17 -46.34 20.17
CA THR A 64 -5.33 -45.49 21.04
C THR A 64 -5.38 -44.00 20.64
N LYS A 65 -5.97 -43.70 19.48
CA LYS A 65 -5.97 -42.37 18.84
C LYS A 65 -7.38 -41.79 18.67
N ALA A 66 -8.20 -41.89 19.71
CA ALA A 66 -9.49 -41.22 19.81
C ALA A 66 -9.38 -39.68 19.67
N ARG A 67 -10.39 -39.01 19.09
CA ARG A 67 -10.56 -37.56 19.29
C ARG A 67 -11.18 -37.22 20.64
N ASP A 68 -12.20 -37.97 21.06
CA ASP A 68 -13.00 -37.69 22.26
C ASP A 68 -12.62 -38.53 23.50
N GLY A 69 -11.67 -39.45 23.33
CA GLY A 69 -11.23 -40.42 24.35
C GLY A 69 -12.06 -41.71 24.46
N LYS A 70 -13.02 -41.96 23.55
CA LYS A 70 -13.96 -43.10 23.67
C LYS A 70 -14.03 -44.02 22.45
N ALA A 71 -13.79 -43.51 21.23
CA ALA A 71 -13.80 -44.27 19.99
C ALA A 71 -12.38 -44.44 19.40
N GLY A 72 -12.21 -45.30 18.39
CA GLY A 72 -11.00 -45.39 17.59
C GLY A 72 -11.02 -44.45 16.38
N ALA A 73 -9.85 -44.13 15.84
CA ALA A 73 -9.69 -43.35 14.62
C ALA A 73 -9.17 -44.20 13.44
N LEU A 74 -9.50 -43.80 12.22
CA LEU A 74 -8.99 -44.38 10.98
C LEU A 74 -7.54 -43.98 10.75
N LYS A 75 -6.61 -44.91 11.00
CA LYS A 75 -5.19 -44.77 10.66
C LYS A 75 -4.96 -45.08 9.19
N ILE A 76 -4.30 -44.15 8.50
CA ILE A 76 -3.84 -44.26 7.11
C ILE A 76 -2.32 -44.17 7.11
N GLY A 77 -1.65 -45.29 6.82
CA GLY A 77 -0.19 -45.36 6.72
C GLY A 77 0.36 -44.80 5.39
N PRO A 78 1.69 -44.64 5.26
CA PRO A 78 2.33 -44.29 4.00
C PRO A 78 1.96 -45.24 2.86
N GLY A 79 1.73 -44.70 1.67
CA GLY A 79 1.26 -45.41 0.47
C GLY A 79 -0.20 -45.88 0.52
N ALA A 80 -0.89 -45.75 1.65
CA ALA A 80 -2.26 -46.25 1.81
C ALA A 80 -3.33 -45.28 1.26
N LYS A 81 -4.54 -45.79 1.03
CA LYS A 81 -5.71 -45.02 0.59
C LYS A 81 -6.99 -45.64 1.13
N ALA A 82 -7.93 -44.81 1.55
CA ALA A 82 -9.32 -45.17 1.82
C ALA A 82 -10.25 -44.31 0.95
N LEU A 83 -11.24 -44.92 0.31
CA LEU A 83 -12.22 -44.29 -0.59
C LEU A 83 -13.63 -44.71 -0.18
N LEU A 84 -14.51 -43.77 0.10
CA LEU A 84 -15.93 -44.02 0.35
C LEU A 84 -16.76 -43.47 -0.82
N ARG A 85 -17.47 -44.38 -1.50
CA ARG A 85 -18.46 -44.02 -2.54
C ARG A 85 -19.75 -43.58 -1.86
N LEU A 86 -20.30 -42.43 -2.25
CA LEU A 86 -21.47 -41.83 -1.58
C LEU A 86 -22.74 -41.89 -2.43
N ARG A 87 -22.60 -41.69 -3.75
CA ARG A 87 -23.70 -41.65 -4.73
C ARG A 87 -23.14 -41.75 -6.15
N ASP A 88 -24.00 -41.94 -7.15
CA ASP A 88 -23.54 -42.09 -8.54
C ASP A 88 -23.34 -40.79 -9.32
N LYS A 89 -23.88 -39.67 -8.83
CA LYS A 89 -23.79 -38.36 -9.48
C LYS A 89 -22.87 -37.42 -8.72
N ASP A 90 -22.16 -36.57 -9.46
CA ASP A 90 -21.42 -35.44 -8.89
C ASP A 90 -22.41 -34.30 -8.61
N GLU A 91 -22.72 -34.09 -7.33
CA GLU A 91 -23.77 -33.18 -6.88
C GLU A 91 -23.33 -32.35 -5.66
N SER A 92 -24.21 -31.49 -5.13
CA SER A 92 -23.94 -30.60 -3.97
C SER A 92 -23.93 -31.36 -2.64
N GLY A 93 -23.46 -30.72 -1.56
CA GLY A 93 -23.44 -31.30 -0.21
C GLY A 93 -22.31 -30.78 0.66
N GLN A 94 -22.20 -31.33 1.87
CA GLN A 94 -21.18 -30.99 2.86
C GLN A 94 -20.49 -32.26 3.36
N VAL A 95 -19.18 -32.18 3.54
CA VAL A 95 -18.36 -33.23 4.16
C VAL A 95 -17.49 -32.61 5.24
N GLU A 96 -17.43 -33.24 6.40
CA GLU A 96 -16.57 -32.85 7.51
C GLU A 96 -15.62 -33.99 7.86
N PHE A 97 -14.37 -33.65 8.13
CA PHE A 97 -13.34 -34.57 8.61
C PHE A 97 -12.72 -34.00 9.89
N TRP A 98 -12.54 -34.83 10.91
CA TRP A 98 -11.53 -34.55 11.94
C TRP A 98 -10.24 -35.25 11.58
N VAL A 99 -9.14 -34.53 11.59
CA VAL A 99 -7.83 -35.03 11.14
C VAL A 99 -6.77 -34.71 12.19
N TYR A 100 -6.00 -35.71 12.60
CA TYR A 100 -4.87 -35.56 13.49
C TYR A 100 -3.57 -35.50 12.69
N ASP A 101 -2.92 -34.34 12.72
CA ASP A 101 -1.55 -34.17 12.23
C ASP A 101 -0.60 -34.34 13.42
N ASP A 102 0.35 -35.27 13.32
CA ASP A 102 1.36 -35.52 14.35
C ASP A 102 2.55 -34.55 14.28
N GLY A 103 2.61 -33.70 13.24
CA GLY A 103 3.71 -32.79 12.97
C GLY A 103 4.91 -33.45 12.28
N SER A 104 4.82 -34.71 11.87
CA SER A 104 5.92 -35.40 11.20
C SER A 104 6.23 -34.79 9.83
N THR A 105 7.53 -34.77 9.51
CA THR A 105 8.09 -34.23 8.27
C THR A 105 9.08 -35.22 7.63
N PRO A 106 9.22 -35.22 6.29
CA PRO A 106 10.21 -36.04 5.58
C PRO A 106 11.63 -35.49 5.75
N GLU A 107 12.63 -36.26 5.33
CA GLU A 107 14.05 -35.91 5.44
C GLU A 107 14.46 -34.72 4.54
N ASN A 108 13.72 -34.48 3.46
CA ASN A 108 13.93 -33.34 2.58
C ASN A 108 12.58 -32.67 2.24
N LEU A 109 12.43 -31.44 2.75
CA LEU A 109 11.20 -30.63 2.65
C LEU A 109 11.02 -29.96 1.26
N LYS A 110 12.05 -29.98 0.42
CA LYS A 110 12.15 -29.19 -0.82
C LYS A 110 12.06 -30.03 -2.11
N ILE A 111 11.81 -31.34 -1.99
CA ILE A 111 11.48 -32.24 -3.10
C ILE A 111 9.96 -32.38 -3.20
N ASN A 112 9.43 -32.41 -4.43
CA ASN A 112 8.00 -32.62 -4.70
C ASN A 112 7.52 -33.95 -4.10
N ARG A 113 6.72 -33.90 -3.04
CA ARG A 113 6.17 -35.07 -2.34
C ARG A 113 4.76 -34.79 -1.82
N ALA A 114 3.80 -35.58 -2.30
CA ALA A 114 2.44 -35.55 -1.79
C ALA A 114 2.37 -36.35 -0.48
N GLY A 115 2.42 -35.65 0.65
CA GLY A 115 2.17 -36.20 1.98
C GLY A 115 0.69 -36.53 2.19
N PRO A 116 0.26 -36.78 3.44
CA PRO A 116 -1.11 -37.15 3.74
C PRO A 116 -2.12 -36.06 3.34
N ARG A 117 -3.28 -36.48 2.84
CA ARG A 117 -4.30 -35.62 2.23
C ARG A 117 -5.68 -36.25 2.21
N TRP A 118 -6.73 -35.45 2.20
CA TRP A 118 -8.14 -35.89 2.27
C TRP A 118 -9.07 -34.90 1.57
N GLY A 119 -10.19 -35.38 1.03
CA GLY A 119 -11.21 -34.49 0.46
C GLY A 119 -12.21 -35.15 -0.48
N LEU A 120 -12.70 -34.36 -1.43
CA LEU A 120 -13.79 -34.70 -2.34
C LEU A 120 -13.27 -35.33 -3.64
N VAL A 121 -14.05 -36.25 -4.21
CA VAL A 121 -13.76 -36.97 -5.46
C VAL A 121 -14.98 -36.94 -6.40
N GLN A 122 -14.72 -36.71 -7.69
CA GLN A 122 -15.69 -36.79 -8.77
C GLN A 122 -15.61 -38.11 -9.57
N ASN A 123 -16.66 -38.37 -10.36
CA ASN A 123 -16.73 -39.52 -11.27
C ASN A 123 -15.66 -39.52 -12.37
N ASP A 124 -15.19 -38.35 -12.80
CA ASP A 124 -14.13 -38.19 -13.82
C ASP A 124 -12.71 -38.33 -13.26
N GLY A 125 -12.58 -38.68 -11.98
CA GLY A 125 -11.32 -38.82 -11.27
C GLY A 125 -10.79 -37.52 -10.65
N ARG A 126 -11.40 -36.36 -10.94
CA ARG A 126 -10.98 -35.09 -10.34
C ARG A 126 -11.15 -35.11 -8.83
N VAL A 127 -10.22 -34.46 -8.14
CA VAL A 127 -10.22 -34.34 -6.69
C VAL A 127 -10.03 -32.88 -6.26
N LEU A 128 -10.60 -32.54 -5.12
CA LEU A 128 -10.16 -31.40 -4.30
C LEU A 128 -9.81 -31.95 -2.92
N ALA A 129 -8.52 -31.95 -2.59
CA ALA A 129 -8.01 -32.43 -1.31
C ALA A 129 -7.28 -31.32 -0.54
N VAL A 130 -7.47 -31.27 0.77
CA VAL A 130 -6.55 -30.58 1.69
C VAL A 130 -5.47 -31.58 2.09
N GLY A 131 -4.23 -31.12 2.23
CA GLY A 131 -3.15 -31.98 2.70
C GLY A 131 -1.82 -31.29 2.92
N ILE A 132 -0.82 -32.12 3.12
CA ILE A 132 0.54 -31.77 3.50
C ILE A 132 1.42 -32.01 2.27
N LEU A 133 1.71 -30.94 1.51
CA LEU A 133 2.43 -31.02 0.23
C LEU A 133 3.79 -30.36 0.34
N TYR A 134 4.85 -31.11 0.05
CA TYR A 134 6.24 -30.63 0.07
C TYR A 134 6.70 -30.34 -1.36
N ALA A 135 7.39 -29.22 -1.55
CA ALA A 135 8.07 -28.81 -2.78
C ALA A 135 9.04 -27.66 -2.42
N SER A 136 9.96 -27.30 -3.31
CA SER A 136 10.93 -26.23 -3.06
C SER A 136 10.28 -24.88 -2.68
N TYR A 137 9.12 -24.60 -3.30
CA TYR A 137 8.31 -23.40 -3.15
C TYR A 137 7.13 -23.53 -2.17
N LEU A 138 7.05 -24.61 -1.37
CA LEU A 138 5.99 -24.82 -0.37
C LEU A 138 6.58 -24.92 1.05
N GLY A 139 5.78 -24.48 2.04
CA GLY A 139 6.01 -24.67 3.48
C GLY A 139 5.20 -25.85 4.02
N GLY A 140 5.37 -27.05 3.44
CA GLY A 140 4.61 -28.25 3.83
C GLY A 140 4.90 -28.76 5.25
N ASP A 141 6.01 -28.30 5.85
CA ASP A 141 6.34 -28.45 7.27
C ASP A 141 5.61 -27.44 8.16
N GLU A 142 5.28 -26.25 7.65
CA GLU A 142 4.66 -25.17 8.41
C GLU A 142 3.13 -25.22 8.40
N GLY A 143 2.51 -25.56 7.26
CA GLY A 143 1.07 -25.37 7.03
C GLY A 143 0.46 -26.21 5.91
N TYR A 144 -0.86 -26.11 5.79
CA TYR A 144 -1.67 -26.93 4.87
C TYR A 144 -1.90 -26.28 3.51
N THR A 145 -1.91 -27.12 2.46
CA THR A 145 -2.19 -26.73 1.07
C THR A 145 -3.40 -27.52 0.56
N ALA A 146 -4.33 -26.87 -0.15
CA ALA A 146 -5.32 -27.58 -0.95
C ALA A 146 -4.81 -27.76 -2.39
N THR A 147 -5.21 -28.86 -3.01
CA THR A 147 -4.86 -29.21 -4.40
C THR A 147 -6.11 -29.65 -5.15
N ALA A 148 -6.32 -29.06 -6.32
CA ALA A 148 -7.29 -29.49 -7.32
C ALA A 148 -6.52 -30.12 -8.49
N CYS A 149 -6.84 -31.38 -8.82
CA CYS A 149 -6.14 -32.12 -9.87
C CYS A 149 -6.98 -33.32 -10.37
N ASP A 150 -6.42 -34.07 -11.32
CA ASP A 150 -6.90 -35.35 -11.86
C ASP A 150 -6.71 -36.57 -10.92
N GLY A 151 -6.25 -36.36 -9.69
CA GLY A 151 -5.92 -37.40 -8.72
C GLY A 151 -4.58 -38.12 -8.96
N GLN A 152 -3.83 -37.75 -9.99
CA GLN A 152 -2.47 -38.25 -10.31
C GLN A 152 -1.43 -37.12 -10.14
N SER A 153 -1.75 -35.95 -10.67
CA SER A 153 -0.93 -34.75 -10.82
C SER A 153 -1.11 -33.80 -9.63
N TRP A 154 -0.76 -34.26 -8.42
CA TRP A 154 -1.02 -33.58 -7.14
C TRP A 154 -0.49 -32.15 -6.97
N PHE A 155 0.34 -31.67 -7.90
CA PHE A 155 0.99 -30.35 -7.91
C PHE A 155 0.49 -29.44 -9.06
N ASP A 156 -0.68 -29.73 -9.63
CA ASP A 156 -1.31 -28.96 -10.71
C ASP A 156 -1.88 -27.61 -10.21
N GLN A 157 -3.12 -27.56 -9.71
CA GLN A 157 -3.71 -26.33 -9.16
C GLN A 157 -3.66 -26.32 -7.63
N LEU A 158 -2.73 -25.54 -7.06
CA LEU A 158 -2.50 -25.43 -5.62
C LEU A 158 -3.12 -24.17 -4.99
N PHE A 159 -3.44 -24.25 -3.69
CA PHE A 159 -3.95 -23.14 -2.86
C PHE A 159 -3.35 -23.21 -1.45
N TRP A 160 -2.62 -22.18 -1.02
CA TRP A 160 -2.13 -22.08 0.36
C TRP A 160 -3.25 -21.65 1.30
N LEU A 161 -3.50 -22.43 2.36
CA LEU A 161 -4.70 -22.25 3.20
C LEU A 161 -4.48 -21.28 4.36
N GLY A 162 -3.22 -20.93 4.68
CA GLY A 162 -2.90 -20.05 5.80
C GLY A 162 -3.30 -20.64 7.17
N VAL A 163 -3.19 -21.96 7.31
CA VAL A 163 -3.45 -22.73 8.54
C VAL A 163 -2.16 -23.50 8.88
N ASN A 164 -1.69 -23.37 10.11
CA ASN A 164 -0.43 -23.97 10.56
C ASN A 164 -0.63 -25.42 11.03
N ARG A 165 0.41 -26.25 10.89
CA ARG A 165 0.47 -27.64 11.38
C ARG A 165 0.87 -27.76 12.86
N ALA A 166 1.52 -26.72 13.41
CA ALA A 166 2.03 -26.70 14.78
C ALA A 166 1.10 -25.92 15.73
N PRO A 167 0.89 -26.39 16.98
CA PRO A 167 1.33 -27.68 17.53
C PRO A 167 0.47 -28.84 16.99
N SER A 168 1.03 -30.06 16.98
CA SER A 168 0.34 -31.26 16.52
C SER A 168 -0.94 -31.55 17.30
N GLY A 169 -1.98 -32.01 16.61
CA GLY A 169 -3.32 -32.09 17.18
C GLY A 169 -4.43 -32.34 16.16
N TRP A 170 -5.67 -32.27 16.67
CA TRP A 170 -6.90 -32.45 15.90
C TRP A 170 -7.37 -31.14 15.25
N HIS A 171 -7.53 -31.18 13.93
CA HIS A 171 -8.10 -30.11 13.11
C HIS A 171 -9.44 -30.56 12.52
N LYS A 172 -10.45 -29.68 12.50
CA LYS A 172 -11.68 -29.95 11.74
C LYS A 172 -11.61 -29.27 10.38
N TRP A 173 -11.84 -30.04 9.33
CA TRP A 173 -11.93 -29.57 7.96
C TRP A 173 -13.32 -29.83 7.41
N THR A 174 -14.02 -28.76 7.00
CA THR A 174 -15.37 -28.85 6.43
C THR A 174 -15.36 -28.34 4.99
N PHE A 175 -15.70 -29.22 4.05
CA PHE A 175 -15.90 -28.92 2.64
C PHE A 175 -17.41 -28.69 2.41
N VAL A 176 -17.79 -27.55 1.83
CA VAL A 176 -19.18 -27.22 1.49
C VAL A 176 -19.29 -26.97 0.00
N PHE A 177 -19.88 -27.91 -0.74
CA PHE A 177 -20.26 -27.70 -2.13
C PHE A 177 -21.70 -27.19 -2.18
N ASP A 178 -21.86 -25.86 -2.25
CA ASP A 178 -23.15 -25.20 -2.44
C ASP A 178 -23.62 -25.36 -3.90
N ALA A 179 -24.93 -25.55 -4.11
CA ALA A 179 -25.50 -25.82 -5.42
C ALA A 179 -25.44 -24.62 -6.40
N GLU A 180 -25.23 -23.40 -5.91
CA GLU A 180 -25.13 -22.18 -6.71
C GLU A 180 -23.79 -21.46 -6.53
N LYS A 181 -23.28 -21.42 -5.28
CA LYS A 181 -22.06 -20.69 -4.90
C LYS A 181 -20.75 -21.48 -5.10
N GLY A 182 -20.86 -22.75 -5.49
CA GLY A 182 -19.71 -23.66 -5.66
C GLY A 182 -19.12 -24.14 -4.33
N ILE A 183 -17.86 -24.56 -4.38
CA ILE A 183 -17.15 -25.20 -3.28
C ILE A 183 -16.53 -24.18 -2.30
N GLN A 184 -16.48 -24.52 -1.02
CA GLN A 184 -15.80 -23.79 0.05
C GLN A 184 -15.05 -24.77 0.95
N ILE A 185 -13.95 -24.32 1.57
CA ILE A 185 -13.19 -25.05 2.59
C ILE A 185 -13.22 -24.20 3.86
N LEU A 186 -13.51 -24.81 5.02
CA LEU A 186 -13.58 -24.18 6.33
C LEU A 186 -12.70 -24.94 7.33
N HIS A 187 -12.13 -24.23 8.30
CA HIS A 187 -11.25 -24.79 9.32
C HIS A 187 -11.64 -24.38 10.75
N SER A 188 -11.65 -25.35 11.68
CA SER A 188 -11.91 -25.15 13.11
C SER A 188 -10.88 -25.81 14.00
N ASP A 189 -10.72 -25.30 15.23
CA ASP A 189 -9.85 -25.88 16.25
C ASP A 189 -10.32 -27.28 16.73
N LYS A 190 -9.52 -27.91 17.60
CA LYS A 190 -9.84 -29.19 18.26
C LYS A 190 -11.18 -29.24 19.01
N ASN A 191 -11.79 -28.09 19.31
CA ASN A 191 -13.07 -27.95 19.99
C ASN A 191 -14.25 -27.66 19.02
N GLY A 192 -13.97 -27.53 17.72
CA GLY A 192 -14.95 -27.24 16.67
C GLY A 192 -15.22 -25.74 16.48
N LYS A 193 -14.48 -24.85 17.15
CA LYS A 193 -14.63 -23.40 16.99
C LYS A 193 -13.96 -22.95 15.68
N PRO A 194 -14.65 -22.22 14.80
CA PRO A 194 -14.04 -21.63 13.61
C PRO A 194 -12.86 -20.75 14.00
N THR A 195 -11.69 -21.01 13.41
CA THR A 195 -10.45 -20.25 13.68
C THR A 195 -10.12 -19.29 12.55
N ARG A 196 -10.38 -19.69 11.30
CA ARG A 196 -10.16 -18.90 10.09
C ARG A 196 -11.03 -19.46 8.96
N GLN A 197 -11.41 -18.65 7.98
CA GLN A 197 -11.72 -19.16 6.65
C GLN A 197 -10.41 -19.25 5.84
N PRO A 198 -10.01 -20.45 5.38
CA PRO A 198 -8.88 -20.62 4.47
C PRO A 198 -8.97 -19.75 3.21
N GLN A 199 -7.83 -19.26 2.74
CA GLN A 199 -7.75 -18.58 1.45
C GLN A 199 -7.88 -19.59 0.32
N PHE A 200 -8.96 -19.52 -0.45
CA PHE A 200 -9.31 -20.51 -1.47
C PHE A 200 -10.16 -19.88 -2.58
N ASP A 201 -9.60 -19.84 -3.80
CA ASP A 201 -10.31 -19.36 -5.00
C ASP A 201 -11.12 -20.50 -5.61
N ASN A 202 -12.41 -20.56 -5.25
CA ASN A 202 -13.27 -21.66 -5.65
C ASN A 202 -13.59 -21.69 -7.16
N THR A 203 -13.32 -20.62 -7.90
CA THR A 203 -13.46 -20.59 -9.36
C THR A 203 -12.43 -21.49 -10.05
N LYS A 204 -11.26 -21.67 -9.44
CA LYS A 204 -10.16 -22.51 -9.94
C LYS A 204 -10.23 -23.96 -9.48
N ALA A 205 -11.17 -24.32 -8.61
CA ALA A 205 -11.27 -25.67 -8.05
C ALA A 205 -11.63 -26.74 -9.09
N GLY A 206 -12.16 -26.35 -10.26
CA GLY A 206 -12.40 -27.24 -11.41
C GLY A 206 -13.48 -28.33 -11.22
N LEU A 207 -14.06 -28.44 -10.02
CA LEU A 207 -15.08 -29.42 -9.66
C LEU A 207 -16.50 -28.96 -10.04
N ARG A 208 -17.37 -29.93 -10.36
CA ARG A 208 -18.80 -29.74 -10.72
C ARG A 208 -19.78 -30.31 -9.69
N GLY A 209 -19.25 -30.86 -8.60
CA GLY A 209 -19.96 -31.54 -7.52
C GLY A 209 -19.02 -32.57 -6.91
N PHE A 210 -19.55 -33.54 -6.16
CA PHE A 210 -18.80 -34.72 -5.71
C PHE A 210 -19.69 -35.95 -5.57
N SER A 211 -19.12 -37.13 -5.77
CA SER A 211 -19.79 -38.44 -5.70
C SER A 211 -19.11 -39.43 -4.75
N ALA A 212 -17.87 -39.15 -4.34
CA ALA A 212 -17.12 -39.92 -3.35
C ALA A 212 -16.23 -39.00 -2.50
N ILE A 213 -15.66 -39.56 -1.43
CA ILE A 213 -14.60 -38.93 -0.63
C ILE A 213 -13.43 -39.88 -0.48
N ALA A 214 -12.22 -39.35 -0.34
CA ALA A 214 -11.04 -40.17 -0.14
C ALA A 214 -10.03 -39.54 0.81
N ILE A 215 -9.22 -40.40 1.41
CA ILE A 215 -8.09 -40.09 2.28
C ILE A 215 -6.90 -40.88 1.73
N TRP A 216 -5.75 -40.23 1.57
CA TRP A 216 -4.51 -40.81 1.06
C TRP A 216 -3.39 -40.57 2.07
N GLY A 217 -2.55 -41.58 2.29
CA GLY A 217 -1.33 -41.47 3.07
C GLY A 217 -0.20 -40.79 2.30
N ASP A 218 0.90 -40.56 3.02
CA ASP A 218 2.13 -40.03 2.45
C ASP A 218 2.62 -40.92 1.30
N SER A 219 2.79 -40.33 0.12
CA SER A 219 3.12 -41.05 -1.12
C SER A 219 4.62 -40.97 -1.48
N GLY A 220 5.47 -40.43 -0.60
CA GLY A 220 6.92 -40.39 -0.78
C GLY A 220 7.67 -41.58 -0.16
N ALA A 221 8.91 -41.79 -0.62
CA ALA A 221 9.83 -42.76 -0.05
C ALA A 221 10.58 -42.22 1.19
N GLY A 222 11.17 -43.10 1.99
CA GLY A 222 11.87 -42.74 3.24
C GLY A 222 10.91 -42.63 4.43
N LYS A 223 11.19 -41.72 5.37
CA LYS A 223 10.37 -41.43 6.56
C LYS A 223 8.98 -40.95 6.13
N GLY A 224 8.00 -41.84 6.12
CA GLY A 224 6.60 -41.56 5.78
C GLY A 224 5.77 -41.09 6.98
N GLN A 225 4.91 -40.10 6.76
CA GLN A 225 3.90 -39.68 7.76
C GLN A 225 2.66 -40.59 7.69
N ALA A 226 2.16 -41.01 8.85
CA ALA A 226 0.83 -41.62 9.01
C ALA A 226 -0.18 -40.54 9.45
N LEU A 227 -1.44 -40.71 9.05
CA LEU A 227 -2.53 -39.81 9.37
C LEU A 227 -3.63 -40.54 10.15
N TRP A 228 -4.29 -39.88 11.08
CA TRP A 228 -5.49 -40.41 11.74
C TRP A 228 -6.69 -39.51 11.43
N VAL A 229 -7.83 -40.13 11.12
CA VAL A 229 -9.09 -39.44 10.79
C VAL A 229 -10.21 -39.97 11.67
N ASP A 230 -11.01 -39.10 12.26
CA ASP A 230 -12.14 -39.44 13.14
C ASP A 230 -13.40 -38.67 12.69
N GLU A 231 -14.57 -39.07 13.22
CA GLU A 231 -15.85 -38.35 13.08
C GLU A 231 -16.11 -37.78 11.67
N VAL A 232 -16.03 -38.63 10.63
CA VAL A 232 -16.31 -38.19 9.24
C VAL A 232 -17.81 -38.04 9.07
N SER A 233 -18.27 -36.84 8.71
CA SER A 233 -19.70 -36.51 8.62
C SER A 233 -20.06 -36.07 7.21
N VAL A 234 -21.06 -36.71 6.60
CA VAL A 234 -21.49 -36.45 5.22
C VAL A 234 -22.96 -36.04 5.18
N ARG A 235 -23.26 -34.88 4.61
CA ARG A 235 -24.62 -34.42 4.30
C ARG A 235 -24.76 -34.24 2.78
N LEU A 236 -25.54 -35.10 2.13
CA LEU A 236 -25.78 -35.00 0.70
C LEU A 236 -26.82 -33.91 0.38
N GLY A 237 -26.50 -33.06 -0.59
CA GLY A 237 -27.42 -32.12 -1.24
C GLY A 237 -27.79 -32.58 -2.65
N GLY A 238 -28.69 -31.85 -3.30
CA GLY A 238 -29.18 -32.17 -4.66
C GLY A 238 -28.26 -31.69 -5.80
N PRO A 239 -28.76 -31.64 -7.05
CA PRO A 239 -28.02 -31.20 -8.22
C PRO A 239 -27.37 -29.82 -8.08
N VAL A 240 -26.15 -29.67 -8.60
CA VAL A 240 -25.49 -28.37 -8.77
C VAL A 240 -26.15 -27.63 -9.94
N LYS A 241 -26.53 -26.37 -9.71
CA LYS A 241 -27.16 -25.46 -10.68
C LYS A 241 -26.12 -24.61 -11.41
N SER A 242 -25.11 -24.13 -10.67
CA SER A 242 -24.01 -23.32 -11.22
C SER A 242 -22.70 -23.61 -10.49
N VAL A 243 -21.60 -23.55 -11.24
CA VAL A 243 -20.24 -23.54 -10.73
C VAL A 243 -19.64 -22.17 -11.07
N PRO A 244 -19.00 -21.46 -10.12
CA PRO A 244 -18.28 -20.23 -10.42
C PRO A 244 -17.22 -20.46 -11.51
N ALA A 245 -17.28 -19.68 -12.60
CA ALA A 245 -16.29 -19.75 -13.67
C ALA A 245 -15.00 -18.99 -13.28
N PRO A 246 -13.81 -19.44 -13.71
CA PRO A 246 -12.57 -18.67 -13.56
C PRO A 246 -12.72 -17.27 -14.13
N ARG A 247 -12.30 -16.24 -13.38
CA ARG A 247 -12.25 -14.87 -13.90
C ARG A 247 -11.25 -14.77 -15.05
N PRO A 248 -11.55 -13.95 -16.08
CA PRO A 248 -10.58 -13.66 -17.14
C PRO A 248 -9.36 -12.94 -16.56
N THR A 249 -8.16 -13.33 -16.98
CA THR A 249 -6.90 -12.70 -16.56
C THR A 249 -6.35 -11.80 -17.66
N ALA A 250 -6.00 -10.55 -17.30
CA ALA A 250 -5.32 -9.65 -18.21
C ALA A 250 -3.89 -10.17 -18.52
N PRO A 251 -3.42 -10.12 -19.78
CA PRO A 251 -2.04 -10.47 -20.10
C PRO A 251 -1.07 -9.46 -19.50
N ARG A 252 0.08 -9.93 -19.00
CA ARG A 252 1.11 -9.06 -18.43
C ARG A 252 1.92 -8.38 -19.54
N VAL A 253 2.01 -7.06 -19.53
CA VAL A 253 2.64 -6.24 -20.59
C VAL A 253 3.55 -5.19 -19.95
N VAL A 254 4.77 -5.03 -20.45
CA VAL A 254 5.68 -3.96 -20.04
C VAL A 254 5.30 -2.67 -20.75
N GLY A 255 5.04 -1.61 -19.99
CA GLY A 255 4.67 -0.29 -20.50
C GLY A 255 5.85 0.57 -20.94
N PRO A 256 5.60 1.84 -21.33
CA PRO A 256 6.66 2.77 -21.72
C PRO A 256 7.65 3.00 -20.56
N ASN A 257 8.94 3.07 -20.90
CA ASN A 257 9.99 3.43 -19.95
C ASN A 257 9.93 4.95 -19.63
N PRO A 258 9.66 5.38 -18.38
CA PRO A 258 9.69 6.80 -18.04
C PRO A 258 11.11 7.34 -17.82
N TRP A 259 12.15 6.49 -17.87
CA TRP A 259 13.56 6.87 -17.73
C TRP A 259 14.19 7.32 -19.07
N VAL A 260 13.42 8.03 -19.89
CA VAL A 260 13.91 8.68 -21.12
C VAL A 260 14.06 10.17 -20.79
N PRO A 261 15.27 10.74 -20.85
CA PRO A 261 15.49 12.16 -20.62
C PRO A 261 14.58 13.04 -21.48
N SER A 262 13.96 14.03 -20.86
CA SER A 262 13.14 15.02 -21.54
C SER A 262 14.01 16.02 -22.28
N THR A 263 13.63 16.34 -23.52
CA THR A 263 14.23 17.43 -24.32
C THR A 263 13.42 18.73 -24.19
N GLN A 264 12.61 18.86 -23.14
CA GLN A 264 11.84 20.07 -22.84
C GLN A 264 12.78 21.21 -22.44
N ALA A 265 12.55 22.40 -23.01
CA ALA A 265 13.23 23.64 -22.67
C ALA A 265 12.20 24.70 -22.31
N ALA A 266 12.50 25.52 -21.29
CA ALA A 266 11.68 26.65 -20.88
C ALA A 266 12.37 27.98 -21.24
N PRO A 267 11.64 29.00 -21.70
CA PRO A 267 12.21 30.33 -21.97
C PRO A 267 12.55 31.06 -20.66
N ILE A 268 13.76 31.61 -20.59
CA ILE A 268 14.17 32.48 -19.48
C ILE A 268 13.55 33.87 -19.68
N TYR A 269 12.82 34.35 -18.68
CA TYR A 269 12.28 35.70 -18.64
C TYR A 269 12.85 36.48 -17.43
N THR A 270 12.92 37.80 -17.53
CA THR A 270 13.44 38.70 -16.49
C THR A 270 12.57 39.93 -16.32
N GLN A 271 12.70 40.62 -15.18
CA GLN A 271 12.00 41.89 -14.92
C GLN A 271 12.37 42.99 -15.92
N ASP A 272 13.60 42.97 -16.45
CA ASP A 272 14.08 43.92 -17.46
C ASP A 272 13.48 43.65 -18.85
N HIS A 273 13.16 42.39 -19.16
CA HIS A 273 12.60 41.94 -20.43
C HIS A 273 11.28 41.17 -20.23
N PRO A 274 10.23 41.87 -19.75
CA PRO A 274 8.94 41.27 -19.43
C PRO A 274 8.20 40.80 -20.70
N PRO A 275 7.76 39.53 -20.79
CA PRO A 275 6.83 39.13 -21.83
C PRO A 275 5.49 39.85 -21.67
N ALA A 276 4.91 40.24 -22.80
CA ALA A 276 3.60 40.87 -22.85
C ALA A 276 2.48 39.85 -22.60
N THR A 277 1.42 40.27 -21.92
CA THR A 277 0.17 39.51 -21.85
C THR A 277 -0.54 39.58 -23.21
N PRO A 278 -0.85 38.45 -23.87
CA PRO A 278 -1.56 38.46 -25.15
C PRO A 278 -3.01 38.93 -24.98
N LYS A 279 -3.58 39.54 -26.02
CA LYS A 279 -5.00 39.92 -26.01
C LYS A 279 -5.88 38.67 -26.18
N LEU A 280 -7.13 38.74 -25.72
CA LEU A 280 -8.09 37.63 -25.85
C LEU A 280 -8.32 37.17 -27.31
N ALA A 281 -8.18 38.09 -28.27
CA ALA A 281 -8.28 37.79 -29.69
C ALA A 281 -7.04 37.07 -30.27
N GLU A 282 -5.89 37.16 -29.60
CA GLU A 282 -4.60 36.60 -30.02
C GLU A 282 -4.39 35.17 -29.50
N LEU A 283 -5.04 34.80 -28.38
CA LEU A 283 -5.07 33.40 -27.90
C LEU A 283 -5.76 32.48 -28.93
N PRO A 284 -5.21 31.29 -29.26
CA PRO A 284 -5.87 30.37 -30.19
C PRO A 284 -7.25 29.93 -29.71
N LEU A 285 -8.20 29.84 -30.64
CA LEU A 285 -9.52 29.28 -30.42
C LEU A 285 -9.48 27.80 -30.82
N LYS A 286 -9.75 26.87 -29.90
CA LYS A 286 -9.69 25.42 -30.14
C LYS A 286 -10.95 24.70 -29.66
N GLU A 287 -11.28 23.57 -30.28
CA GLU A 287 -12.35 22.65 -29.82
C GLU A 287 -11.89 21.72 -28.69
N SER A 288 -10.59 21.48 -28.57
CA SER A 288 -9.98 20.67 -27.53
C SER A 288 -8.55 21.09 -27.22
N VAL A 289 -8.02 20.62 -26.09
CA VAL A 289 -6.59 20.61 -25.77
C VAL A 289 -6.18 19.24 -25.26
N SER A 290 -4.90 18.90 -25.42
CA SER A 290 -4.34 17.57 -25.10
C SER A 290 -3.01 17.70 -24.37
N GLN A 291 -2.78 16.84 -23.38
CA GLN A 291 -1.55 16.78 -22.59
C GLN A 291 -1.39 15.38 -21.97
N TYR A 292 -0.18 14.81 -22.04
CA TYR A 292 0.16 13.49 -21.45
C TYR A 292 -0.80 12.33 -21.82
N GLY A 293 -1.40 12.39 -23.00
CA GLY A 293 -2.38 11.41 -23.50
C GLY A 293 -3.84 11.67 -23.07
N ILE A 294 -4.06 12.60 -22.15
CA ILE A 294 -5.39 13.11 -21.80
C ILE A 294 -5.77 14.19 -22.81
N SER A 295 -7.03 14.22 -23.22
CA SER A 295 -7.61 15.30 -24.05
C SER A 295 -8.96 15.74 -23.49
N TRP A 296 -9.15 17.04 -23.37
CA TRP A 296 -10.42 17.66 -22.96
C TRP A 296 -11.05 18.33 -24.18
N THR A 297 -12.30 17.98 -24.49
CA THR A 297 -13.07 18.56 -25.60
C THR A 297 -14.17 19.46 -25.04
N PHE A 298 -14.19 20.71 -25.50
CA PHE A 298 -15.11 21.75 -25.04
C PHE A 298 -16.47 21.61 -25.73
N ASP A 299 -17.54 22.12 -25.11
CA ASP A 299 -18.88 22.24 -25.72
C ASP A 299 -18.80 23.00 -27.06
N ARG A 300 -18.14 24.16 -27.04
CA ARG A 300 -17.89 25.08 -28.15
C ARG A 300 -16.40 25.46 -28.23
N PRO A 301 -15.90 25.93 -29.39
CA PRO A 301 -14.54 26.44 -29.50
C PRO A 301 -14.24 27.50 -28.42
N THR A 302 -13.14 27.32 -27.69
CA THR A 302 -12.76 28.09 -26.50
C THR A 302 -11.37 28.69 -26.68
N ARG A 303 -11.12 29.88 -26.11
CA ARG A 303 -9.80 30.53 -26.13
C ARG A 303 -8.88 29.86 -25.12
N VAL A 304 -7.70 29.44 -25.55
CA VAL A 304 -6.76 28.68 -24.71
C VAL A 304 -5.37 29.30 -24.72
N GLY A 305 -4.61 29.10 -23.65
CA GLY A 305 -3.20 29.47 -23.53
C GLY A 305 -2.45 28.44 -22.71
N GLN A 306 -1.16 28.68 -22.45
CA GLN A 306 -0.30 27.80 -21.65
C GLN A 306 0.45 28.60 -20.59
N PHE A 307 0.73 27.94 -19.47
CA PHE A 307 1.65 28.40 -18.44
C PHE A 307 3.11 28.14 -18.84
N ILE A 308 4.07 28.68 -18.08
CA ILE A 308 5.52 28.57 -18.35
C ILE A 308 6.04 27.12 -18.40
N ASN A 309 5.40 26.19 -17.68
CA ASN A 309 5.70 24.76 -17.70
C ASN A 309 4.96 23.98 -18.82
N GLY A 310 4.18 24.68 -19.65
CA GLY A 310 3.39 24.09 -20.74
C GLY A 310 2.00 23.56 -20.36
N ASP A 311 1.58 23.58 -19.09
CA ASP A 311 0.21 23.20 -18.69
C ASP A 311 -0.83 24.13 -19.37
N TRP A 312 -1.99 23.59 -19.74
CA TRP A 312 -3.03 24.35 -20.44
C TRP A 312 -3.93 25.18 -19.51
N TYR A 313 -4.26 26.40 -19.95
CA TYR A 313 -5.39 27.16 -19.43
C TYR A 313 -6.45 27.48 -20.47
N VAL A 314 -7.67 27.70 -19.99
CA VAL A 314 -8.87 28.04 -20.76
C VAL A 314 -9.49 29.33 -20.23
N ILE A 315 -9.99 30.20 -21.12
CA ILE A 315 -10.71 31.41 -20.69
C ILE A 315 -12.17 31.04 -20.38
N GLY A 316 -12.57 31.24 -19.13
CA GLY A 316 -13.88 30.83 -18.62
C GLY A 316 -15.04 31.78 -18.97
N PRO A 317 -16.30 31.31 -18.80
CA PRO A 317 -16.68 29.95 -18.45
C PRO A 317 -16.63 29.00 -19.66
N VAL A 318 -16.34 27.72 -19.42
CA VAL A 318 -16.29 26.65 -20.43
C VAL A 318 -16.98 25.39 -19.91
N THR A 319 -17.53 24.58 -20.83
CA THR A 319 -18.04 23.24 -20.50
C THR A 319 -17.15 22.19 -21.14
N ILE A 320 -16.61 21.26 -20.38
CA ILE A 320 -15.94 20.06 -20.90
C ILE A 320 -17.02 19.04 -21.25
N LYS A 321 -17.26 18.79 -22.55
CA LYS A 321 -18.27 17.81 -23.01
C LYS A 321 -17.73 16.38 -23.07
N ALA A 322 -16.43 16.22 -23.31
CA ALA A 322 -15.78 14.91 -23.35
C ALA A 322 -14.36 14.98 -22.78
N ILE A 323 -13.92 13.88 -22.17
CA ILE A 323 -12.51 13.60 -21.86
C ILE A 323 -12.13 12.30 -22.58
N THR A 324 -10.91 12.25 -23.12
CA THR A 324 -10.31 11.05 -23.72
C THR A 324 -9.00 10.74 -22.98
N PRO A 325 -8.75 9.49 -22.52
CA PRO A 325 -9.68 8.35 -22.53
C PRO A 325 -10.95 8.63 -21.72
N HIS A 326 -12.05 7.94 -22.04
CA HIS A 326 -13.32 8.18 -21.39
C HIS A 326 -13.29 7.71 -19.91
N PRO A 327 -13.83 8.49 -18.97
CA PRO A 327 -14.14 8.01 -17.63
C PRO A 327 -15.19 6.89 -17.72
N LEU A 328 -14.91 5.72 -17.13
CA LEU A 328 -15.84 4.59 -17.10
C LEU A 328 -16.40 4.41 -15.69
N TYR A 329 -17.68 4.07 -15.56
CA TYR A 329 -18.39 3.94 -14.29
C TYR A 329 -19.04 2.57 -14.12
N GLY A 330 -18.85 1.96 -12.95
CA GLY A 330 -19.55 0.74 -12.55
C GLY A 330 -19.42 -0.43 -13.54
N ALA A 331 -20.53 -0.81 -14.17
CA ALA A 331 -20.60 -1.93 -15.10
C ALA A 331 -19.97 -1.64 -16.49
N GLU A 332 -19.59 -0.38 -16.75
CA GLU A 332 -18.80 0.01 -17.93
C GLU A 332 -17.33 -0.48 -17.83
N ILE A 333 -16.86 -0.83 -16.63
CA ILE A 333 -15.51 -1.31 -16.38
C ILE A 333 -15.48 -2.85 -16.55
N PRO A 334 -14.70 -3.40 -17.50
CA PRO A 334 -14.64 -4.85 -17.74
C PRO A 334 -14.17 -5.64 -16.51
N GLU A 335 -14.70 -6.85 -16.27
CA GLU A 335 -14.29 -7.66 -15.10
C GLU A 335 -12.80 -8.02 -15.11
N ILE A 336 -12.22 -8.25 -16.31
CA ILE A 336 -10.78 -8.50 -16.52
C ILE A 336 -9.87 -7.35 -16.03
N GLU A 337 -10.43 -6.13 -15.89
CA GLU A 337 -9.73 -4.92 -15.46
C GLU A 337 -9.80 -4.66 -13.95
N LEU A 338 -10.61 -5.41 -13.20
CA LEU A 338 -10.83 -5.19 -11.76
C LEU A 338 -9.77 -5.88 -10.91
N ASN A 339 -9.30 -5.21 -9.85
CA ASN A 339 -8.56 -5.85 -8.76
C ASN A 339 -9.49 -6.33 -7.62
N GLU A 340 -8.93 -7.05 -6.65
CA GLU A 340 -9.67 -7.61 -5.50
C GLU A 340 -10.46 -6.55 -4.70
N ILE A 341 -9.84 -5.41 -4.40
CA ILE A 341 -10.47 -4.28 -3.69
C ILE A 341 -11.62 -3.69 -4.53
N GLU A 342 -11.45 -3.57 -5.85
CA GLU A 342 -12.51 -3.11 -6.75
C GLU A 342 -13.69 -4.09 -6.82
N LEU A 343 -13.45 -5.39 -6.69
CA LEU A 343 -14.48 -6.43 -6.67
C LEU A 343 -15.33 -6.38 -5.38
N GLU A 344 -14.73 -6.04 -4.23
CA GLU A 344 -15.44 -5.82 -2.96
C GLU A 344 -16.28 -4.53 -2.97
N ARG A 345 -15.86 -3.49 -3.71
CA ARG A 345 -16.62 -2.23 -3.81
C ARG A 345 -17.96 -2.42 -4.54
N PRO A 346 -19.06 -1.81 -4.06
CA PRO A 346 -20.33 -1.76 -4.77
C PRO A 346 -20.17 -1.23 -6.20
N VAL A 347 -20.84 -1.86 -7.18
CA VAL A 347 -20.69 -1.51 -8.61
C VAL A 347 -20.91 -0.02 -8.87
N ALA A 348 -21.93 0.60 -8.25
CA ALA A 348 -22.23 2.03 -8.41
C ALA A 348 -21.13 2.99 -7.94
N GLN A 349 -20.10 2.51 -7.23
CA GLN A 349 -18.95 3.29 -6.74
C GLN A 349 -17.68 3.09 -7.57
N ARG A 350 -17.66 2.20 -8.58
CA ARG A 350 -16.45 1.91 -9.36
C ARG A 350 -16.20 2.97 -10.43
N VAL A 351 -14.93 3.34 -10.63
CA VAL A 351 -14.52 4.37 -11.61
C VAL A 351 -13.14 4.05 -12.21
N ARG A 352 -12.96 4.38 -13.49
CA ARG A 352 -11.71 4.25 -14.24
C ARG A 352 -11.50 5.50 -15.10
N ASN A 353 -10.27 6.00 -15.24
CA ASN A 353 -9.94 7.29 -15.88
C ASN A 353 -10.72 8.49 -15.29
N GLY A 354 -10.93 8.48 -13.98
CA GLY A 354 -11.71 9.50 -13.29
C GLY A 354 -11.01 10.86 -13.27
N PHE A 355 -11.82 11.89 -13.05
CA PHE A 355 -11.38 13.27 -12.91
C PHE A 355 -12.06 13.93 -11.71
N MET A 356 -11.44 15.00 -11.19
CA MET A 356 -11.97 15.80 -10.08
C MET A 356 -11.87 17.28 -10.44
N LEU A 357 -12.99 17.99 -10.34
CA LEU A 357 -13.05 19.44 -10.42
C LEU A 357 -12.79 20.00 -9.02
N ASN A 358 -11.79 20.86 -8.88
CA ASN A 358 -11.34 21.46 -7.62
C ASN A 358 -11.13 20.40 -6.52
N PRO A 359 -10.16 19.47 -6.71
CA PRO A 359 -9.91 18.42 -5.72
C PRO A 359 -9.58 19.02 -4.34
N PRO A 360 -10.01 18.35 -3.25
CA PRO A 360 -9.80 18.87 -1.90
C PRO A 360 -8.33 18.80 -1.50
N ALA A 361 -7.89 19.75 -0.70
CA ALA A 361 -6.61 19.72 0.00
C ALA A 361 -6.66 18.74 1.20
N ALA A 362 -6.97 17.47 0.93
CA ALA A 362 -7.10 16.41 1.94
C ALA A 362 -6.83 15.03 1.34
N MET A 363 -6.54 14.05 2.19
CA MET A 363 -6.32 12.63 1.82
C MET A 363 -7.61 11.91 1.39
N ARG A 364 -8.23 12.38 0.30
CA ARG A 364 -9.39 11.75 -0.34
C ARG A 364 -9.50 12.09 -1.83
N VAL A 365 -9.68 11.06 -2.67
CA VAL A 365 -9.70 11.14 -4.13
C VAL A 365 -10.75 10.19 -4.73
N SER A 366 -11.12 10.42 -5.99
CA SER A 366 -12.05 9.54 -6.74
C SER A 366 -11.63 9.34 -8.20
N TYR A 367 -10.32 9.36 -8.48
CA TYR A 367 -9.78 9.15 -9.82
C TYR A 367 -9.91 7.69 -10.30
N ASP A 368 -9.81 6.72 -9.39
CA ASP A 368 -9.81 5.29 -9.71
C ASP A 368 -10.29 4.46 -8.51
N SER A 369 -11.20 3.51 -8.73
CA SER A 369 -11.72 2.66 -7.64
C SER A 369 -10.69 1.70 -7.04
N GLY A 370 -9.57 1.45 -7.71
CA GLY A 370 -8.46 0.67 -7.19
C GLY A 370 -7.62 1.38 -6.12
N VAL A 371 -7.87 2.66 -5.83
CA VAL A 371 -7.08 3.42 -4.83
C VAL A 371 -7.31 2.85 -3.44
N ARG A 372 -6.22 2.58 -2.72
CA ARG A 372 -6.20 2.13 -1.33
C ARG A 372 -6.33 3.31 -0.37
N ASN A 373 -6.94 3.07 0.80
CA ASN A 373 -7.20 4.00 1.91
C ASN A 373 -8.05 5.24 1.59
N TRP A 374 -7.67 6.03 0.58
CA TRP A 374 -8.16 7.39 0.33
C TRP A 374 -9.18 7.49 -0.81
N PHE A 375 -9.82 6.39 -1.23
CA PHE A 375 -10.89 6.43 -2.22
C PHE A 375 -12.23 6.86 -1.59
N ASP A 376 -12.73 8.03 -1.97
CA ASP A 376 -14.00 8.60 -1.53
C ASP A 376 -14.99 8.71 -2.72
N PRO A 377 -15.99 7.80 -2.83
CA PRO A 377 -16.94 7.81 -3.94
C PRO A 377 -17.89 9.02 -3.92
N SER A 378 -17.93 9.85 -2.86
CA SER A 378 -18.72 11.09 -2.86
C SER A 378 -18.14 12.17 -3.77
N LEU A 379 -16.87 12.03 -4.17
CA LEU A 379 -16.16 12.99 -5.03
C LEU A 379 -16.30 12.69 -6.54
N LEU A 380 -16.94 11.57 -6.91
CA LEU A 380 -17.10 11.10 -8.29
C LEU A 380 -17.76 12.15 -9.20
N GLN A 381 -16.98 12.70 -10.13
CA GLN A 381 -17.49 13.60 -11.17
C GLN A 381 -18.02 12.83 -12.38
N LYS A 382 -18.96 13.45 -13.12
CA LYS A 382 -19.44 13.00 -14.43
C LYS A 382 -19.43 14.13 -15.44
N LEU A 383 -19.38 13.79 -16.72
CA LEU A 383 -19.45 14.74 -17.82
C LEU A 383 -20.92 15.01 -18.21
N PRO A 384 -21.26 16.22 -18.72
CA PRO A 384 -20.37 17.36 -18.95
C PRO A 384 -19.98 18.09 -17.66
N ALA A 385 -18.74 18.59 -17.59
CA ALA A 385 -18.23 19.33 -16.44
C ALA A 385 -18.10 20.83 -16.77
N VAL A 386 -18.77 21.70 -16.01
CA VAL A 386 -18.69 23.16 -16.18
C VAL A 386 -17.54 23.73 -15.35
N MET A 387 -16.73 24.59 -15.94
CA MET A 387 -15.65 25.31 -15.26
C MET A 387 -15.85 26.83 -15.36
N LYS A 388 -15.65 27.53 -14.24
CA LYS A 388 -15.56 29.00 -14.13
C LYS A 388 -14.11 29.41 -13.82
N ALA A 389 -13.81 30.71 -13.93
CA ALA A 389 -12.50 31.23 -13.53
C ALA A 389 -12.19 30.89 -12.06
N GLY A 390 -10.96 30.42 -11.79
CA GLY A 390 -10.52 29.90 -10.50
C GLY A 390 -10.66 28.39 -10.34
N ASP A 391 -11.37 27.71 -11.25
CA ASP A 391 -11.47 26.25 -11.22
C ASP A 391 -10.21 25.58 -11.81
N SER A 392 -9.82 24.44 -11.25
CA SER A 392 -8.84 23.51 -11.86
C SER A 392 -9.40 22.10 -11.88
N LEU A 393 -9.30 21.43 -13.01
CA LEU A 393 -9.78 20.07 -13.23
C LEU A 393 -8.59 19.14 -13.40
N VAL A 394 -8.43 18.21 -12.46
CA VAL A 394 -7.42 17.15 -12.52
C VAL A 394 -8.04 15.92 -13.15
N ALA A 395 -7.53 15.51 -14.30
CA ALA A 395 -7.96 14.31 -15.01
C ALA A 395 -6.86 13.26 -15.00
N THR A 396 -7.23 11.97 -15.07
CA THR A 396 -6.27 10.85 -14.99
C THR A 396 -6.46 9.83 -16.11
N ILE A 397 -5.38 9.12 -16.42
CA ILE A 397 -5.44 7.83 -17.10
C ILE A 397 -5.10 6.76 -16.07
N SER A 398 -5.93 5.74 -15.99
CA SER A 398 -5.72 4.59 -15.12
C SER A 398 -4.72 3.59 -15.71
N MET A 399 -4.03 2.85 -14.85
CA MET A 399 -3.32 1.63 -15.22
C MET A 399 -4.34 0.56 -15.65
N PRO A 400 -4.22 -0.05 -16.85
CA PRO A 400 -4.86 -1.32 -17.15
C PRO A 400 -4.34 -2.44 -16.23
N LYS A 401 -5.13 -3.49 -16.00
CA LYS A 401 -4.64 -4.68 -15.30
C LYS A 401 -3.57 -5.37 -16.16
N GLY A 402 -2.52 -5.90 -15.53
CA GLY A 402 -1.38 -6.52 -16.22
C GLY A 402 -0.35 -5.54 -16.81
N LEU A 403 -0.62 -4.22 -16.84
CA LEU A 403 0.39 -3.24 -17.25
C LEU A 403 1.43 -3.07 -16.14
N VAL A 404 2.69 -3.35 -16.45
CA VAL A 404 3.85 -3.17 -15.57
C VAL A 404 4.61 -1.91 -15.99
N LEU A 405 4.87 -1.01 -15.05
CA LEU A 405 5.73 0.16 -15.25
C LEU A 405 6.92 0.14 -14.29
N LYS A 406 8.04 0.73 -14.70
CA LYS A 406 9.16 1.06 -13.81
C LYS A 406 9.05 2.53 -13.36
N PRO A 407 8.60 2.85 -12.13
CA PRO A 407 8.59 4.22 -11.61
C PRO A 407 9.97 4.87 -11.52
N GLN A 408 10.00 6.15 -11.16
CA GLN A 408 11.20 6.92 -10.82
C GLN A 408 11.86 6.30 -9.58
N LEU A 409 13.17 6.02 -9.65
CA LEU A 409 14.04 5.50 -8.59
C LEU A 409 13.61 4.20 -7.85
N TRP A 410 12.52 3.53 -8.28
CA TRP A 410 11.96 2.30 -7.68
C TRP A 410 11.85 1.14 -8.71
N GLU A 411 11.49 -0.07 -8.27
CA GLU A 411 11.54 -1.31 -9.07
C GLU A 411 10.44 -1.44 -10.13
N THR A 412 9.23 -1.89 -9.76
CA THR A 412 8.08 -2.00 -10.67
C THR A 412 6.76 -1.70 -9.95
N VAL A 413 5.72 -1.37 -10.72
CA VAL A 413 4.36 -1.07 -10.27
C VAL A 413 3.36 -1.70 -11.25
N GLU A 414 2.31 -2.34 -10.74
CA GLU A 414 1.24 -2.98 -11.52
C GLU A 414 -0.10 -2.89 -10.75
N ARG A 415 -1.22 -2.55 -11.42
CA ARG A 415 -2.55 -2.41 -10.77
C ARG A 415 -2.84 -3.61 -9.85
N GLY A 416 -3.06 -3.34 -8.57
CA GLY A 416 -3.50 -4.36 -7.62
C GLY A 416 -2.52 -5.52 -7.51
N VAL A 417 -1.22 -5.20 -7.49
CA VAL A 417 -0.12 -6.06 -7.02
C VAL A 417 0.59 -5.27 -5.93
N GLU A 418 0.68 -5.84 -4.73
CA GLU A 418 1.27 -5.18 -3.55
C GLU A 418 0.70 -3.75 -3.36
N ASP A 419 1.53 -2.80 -2.92
CA ASP A 419 1.16 -1.41 -2.61
C ASP A 419 1.14 -0.48 -3.84
N SER A 420 0.97 -1.04 -5.03
CA SER A 420 0.90 -0.31 -6.31
C SER A 420 -0.31 0.62 -6.43
N THR A 421 -0.07 1.87 -6.85
CA THR A 421 -1.09 2.78 -7.39
C THR A 421 -1.85 2.16 -8.57
N PRO A 422 -3.15 2.47 -8.76
CA PRO A 422 -3.88 2.14 -9.97
C PRO A 422 -3.80 3.23 -11.05
N ILE A 423 -3.09 4.35 -10.80
CA ILE A 423 -3.12 5.53 -11.67
C ILE A 423 -1.84 5.64 -12.49
N ARG A 424 -1.97 5.77 -13.82
CA ARG A 424 -0.83 5.80 -14.74
C ARG A 424 -0.26 7.21 -14.91
N THR A 425 -1.11 8.20 -15.17
CA THR A 425 -0.73 9.60 -15.37
C THR A 425 -1.87 10.53 -15.03
N ALA A 426 -1.56 11.77 -14.67
CA ALA A 426 -2.53 12.86 -14.49
C ALA A 426 -2.11 14.13 -15.23
N ALA A 427 -3.08 14.99 -15.53
CA ALA A 427 -2.86 16.34 -16.07
C ALA A 427 -3.89 17.32 -15.49
N VAL A 428 -3.52 18.61 -15.43
CA VAL A 428 -4.37 19.69 -14.90
C VAL A 428 -4.82 20.58 -16.05
N LEU A 429 -6.11 20.91 -16.07
CA LEU A 429 -6.65 22.00 -16.88
C LEU A 429 -7.14 23.11 -15.95
N THR A 430 -6.61 24.33 -16.08
CA THR A 430 -7.02 25.47 -15.23
C THR A 430 -7.88 26.46 -16.00
N CYS A 431 -8.98 26.91 -15.41
CA CYS A 431 -9.87 27.90 -15.99
C CYS A 431 -9.60 29.28 -15.38
N VAL A 432 -9.32 30.27 -16.23
CA VAL A 432 -8.89 31.63 -15.82
C VAL A 432 -9.85 32.70 -16.36
N ALA A 433 -9.83 33.89 -15.74
CA ALA A 433 -10.74 35.00 -16.08
C ALA A 433 -10.35 35.75 -17.37
N GLY A 434 -9.08 35.66 -17.77
CA GLY A 434 -8.53 36.36 -18.94
C GLY A 434 -7.14 35.84 -19.28
N PRO A 435 -6.53 36.30 -20.38
CA PRO A 435 -5.20 35.88 -20.80
C PRO A 435 -4.14 36.17 -19.75
N LEU A 436 -3.15 35.30 -19.67
CA LEU A 436 -1.97 35.41 -18.82
C LEU A 436 -0.70 35.52 -19.67
N PRO A 437 0.35 36.22 -19.20
CA PRO A 437 1.64 36.29 -19.90
C PRO A 437 2.32 34.91 -19.94
N ALA A 438 3.19 34.71 -20.93
CA ALA A 438 3.81 33.41 -21.22
C ALA A 438 4.75 32.87 -20.13
N ASP A 439 5.09 33.67 -19.12
CA ASP A 439 5.90 33.29 -17.96
C ASP A 439 5.08 32.98 -16.70
N ALA A 440 3.75 33.04 -16.77
CA ALA A 440 2.90 32.75 -15.63
C ALA A 440 3.00 31.26 -15.24
N PHE A 441 3.21 31.00 -13.95
CA PHE A 441 3.04 29.67 -13.36
C PHE A 441 1.56 29.28 -13.26
N ARG A 442 1.28 27.99 -13.30
CA ARG A 442 -0.06 27.47 -13.02
C ARG A 442 -0.35 27.63 -11.51
N PRO A 443 -1.54 28.13 -11.11
CA PRO A 443 -1.97 28.05 -9.72
C PRO A 443 -1.98 26.61 -9.21
N ALA A 444 -1.75 26.43 -7.91
CA ALA A 444 -1.84 25.10 -7.33
C ALA A 444 -3.23 24.50 -7.54
N PHE A 445 -3.34 23.26 -8.01
CA PHE A 445 -4.65 22.72 -8.42
C PHE A 445 -5.67 22.57 -7.26
N CYS A 446 -5.20 22.54 -6.01
CA CYS A 446 -6.05 22.61 -4.81
C CYS A 446 -6.35 24.06 -4.35
N ASP A 447 -5.53 25.05 -4.70
CA ASP A 447 -5.70 26.46 -4.28
C ASP A 447 -6.98 27.07 -4.89
N ARG A 448 -7.77 27.74 -4.03
CA ARG A 448 -9.05 28.35 -4.37
C ARG A 448 -8.97 29.86 -4.57
N ASP A 449 -7.91 30.50 -4.07
CA ASP A 449 -7.55 31.89 -4.39
C ASP A 449 -6.86 31.99 -5.76
N ALA A 450 -6.38 30.84 -6.28
CA ALA A 450 -5.75 30.66 -7.57
C ALA A 450 -4.57 31.63 -7.83
N ARG A 451 -3.65 31.74 -6.85
CA ARG A 451 -2.51 32.66 -6.90
C ARG A 451 -1.63 32.38 -8.14
N ILE A 452 -1.47 33.41 -8.97
CA ILE A 452 -0.51 33.42 -10.07
C ILE A 452 0.84 33.95 -9.57
N TYR A 453 1.92 33.30 -10.01
CA TYR A 453 3.29 33.80 -9.92
C TYR A 453 3.88 33.93 -11.34
N LEU A 454 4.98 34.66 -11.49
CA LEU A 454 5.62 34.95 -12.78
C LEU A 454 7.08 34.49 -12.78
N SER A 455 7.54 33.76 -13.79
CA SER A 455 8.93 33.27 -13.84
C SER A 455 9.94 34.41 -14.02
N ARG A 456 9.51 35.59 -14.51
CA ARG A 456 10.37 36.78 -14.56
C ARG A 456 10.82 37.28 -13.18
N ASP A 457 10.05 36.99 -12.13
CA ASP A 457 10.27 37.45 -10.76
C ASP A 457 11.09 36.46 -9.91
N LEU A 458 11.39 35.26 -10.44
CA LEU A 458 12.23 34.28 -9.73
C LEU A 458 13.60 34.87 -9.39
N ARG A 459 13.93 34.82 -8.11
CA ARG A 459 15.20 35.27 -7.51
C ARG A 459 16.36 34.33 -7.84
N ARG A 460 16.57 34.00 -9.12
CA ARG A 460 17.60 33.07 -9.64
C ARG A 460 19.02 33.35 -9.11
N LYS A 461 19.31 34.60 -8.72
CA LYS A 461 20.57 35.03 -8.08
C LYS A 461 20.81 34.41 -6.68
N LEU A 462 19.82 33.77 -6.07
CA LEU A 462 19.98 32.97 -4.85
C LEU A 462 20.56 31.58 -5.13
N LEU A 463 20.49 31.08 -6.37
CA LEU A 463 21.06 29.79 -6.75
C LEU A 463 22.60 29.90 -6.84
N PRO A 464 23.36 29.03 -6.15
CA PRO A 464 24.79 28.89 -6.36
C PRO A 464 25.16 28.47 -7.78
N THR A 465 26.44 28.65 -8.11
CA THR A 465 27.07 28.22 -9.36
C THR A 465 28.26 27.32 -9.06
N LEU A 466 27.98 26.14 -8.50
CA LEU A 466 28.99 25.18 -8.06
C LEU A 466 29.45 24.29 -9.21
N ALA A 467 30.76 24.25 -9.47
CA ALA A 467 31.35 23.42 -10.53
C ALA A 467 30.88 21.96 -10.51
N ALA A 468 30.08 21.55 -11.50
CA ALA A 468 29.46 20.23 -11.53
C ALA A 468 30.49 19.07 -11.50
N PRO A 469 30.35 18.08 -10.59
CA PRO A 469 31.17 16.86 -10.59
C PRO A 469 30.84 15.93 -11.78
N LYS A 470 31.71 14.97 -12.07
CA LYS A 470 31.57 14.06 -13.22
C LYS A 470 30.40 13.09 -13.12
N SER A 471 29.93 12.83 -11.90
CA SER A 471 28.76 11.98 -11.61
C SER A 471 27.42 12.73 -11.67
N ALA A 472 27.41 14.02 -11.99
CA ALA A 472 26.18 14.79 -12.19
C ALA A 472 25.28 14.10 -13.25
N PRO A 473 24.05 13.71 -12.89
CA PRO A 473 23.18 12.99 -13.81
C PRO A 473 22.59 13.90 -14.88
N ASP A 474 22.02 13.31 -15.93
CA ASP A 474 21.35 14.02 -17.01
C ASP A 474 20.15 14.84 -16.47
N VAL A 475 20.24 16.17 -16.57
CA VAL A 475 19.18 17.11 -16.16
C VAL A 475 17.85 16.81 -16.87
N GLY A 476 17.88 16.32 -18.11
CA GLY A 476 16.69 15.94 -18.85
C GLY A 476 15.91 14.81 -18.16
N LEU A 477 16.58 13.92 -17.41
CA LEU A 477 15.90 12.89 -16.61
C LEU A 477 15.13 13.49 -15.42
N TYR A 478 15.64 14.57 -14.82
CA TYR A 478 15.01 15.25 -13.69
C TYR A 478 13.91 16.21 -14.14
N VAL A 479 14.07 16.88 -15.29
CA VAL A 479 12.95 17.49 -16.03
C VAL A 479 11.87 16.45 -16.29
N ARG A 480 12.22 15.25 -16.76
CA ARG A 480 11.26 14.15 -16.99
C ARG A 480 10.52 13.70 -15.71
N PHE A 481 11.11 13.87 -14.53
CA PHE A 481 10.51 13.52 -13.24
C PHE A 481 9.65 14.64 -12.62
N THR A 482 9.79 15.89 -13.07
CA THR A 482 9.09 17.07 -12.54
C THR A 482 8.10 17.71 -13.51
N GLN A 483 8.24 17.51 -14.83
CA GLN A 483 7.40 18.09 -15.90
C GLN A 483 5.91 17.70 -15.91
N ARG A 484 5.42 16.95 -14.91
CA ARG A 484 4.02 16.55 -14.78
C ARG A 484 3.52 16.87 -13.38
N PRO A 485 2.24 17.25 -13.21
CA PRO A 485 1.69 17.64 -11.91
C PRO A 485 1.80 16.50 -10.89
N TRP A 486 2.42 16.79 -9.73
CA TRP A 486 2.54 15.86 -8.61
C TRP A 486 1.23 15.84 -7.81
N VAL A 487 0.33 14.91 -8.14
CA VAL A 487 -1.00 14.74 -7.50
C VAL A 487 -0.90 14.01 -6.14
N GLY A 488 -0.05 14.54 -5.26
CA GLY A 488 0.30 13.94 -3.96
C GLY A 488 -0.63 14.31 -2.82
N THR A 489 -1.95 14.32 -3.05
CA THR A 489 -2.97 14.68 -2.04
C THR A 489 -3.20 13.60 -0.99
N GLY A 490 -2.68 12.39 -1.19
CA GLY A 490 -2.61 11.35 -0.17
C GLY A 490 -1.24 11.29 0.49
N PHE A 491 -0.90 10.11 1.03
CA PHE A 491 0.26 9.92 1.89
C PHE A 491 1.16 8.77 1.44
N PHE A 492 0.60 7.56 1.37
CA PHE A 492 1.30 6.33 1.01
C PHE A 492 1.61 6.20 -0.50
N GLY A 493 1.16 7.12 -1.35
CA GLY A 493 1.40 7.10 -2.80
C GLY A 493 0.37 6.31 -3.62
N PHE A 494 -0.65 5.73 -2.97
CA PHE A 494 -1.71 4.93 -3.61
C PHE A 494 -2.57 5.69 -4.64
N GLU A 495 -2.53 7.02 -4.60
CA GLU A 495 -3.15 7.94 -5.56
C GLU A 495 -2.15 8.63 -6.51
N GLY A 496 -0.85 8.47 -6.27
CA GLY A 496 0.21 9.08 -7.07
C GLY A 496 0.27 8.47 -8.48
N PRO A 497 0.26 9.25 -9.58
CA PRO A 497 0.34 8.67 -10.92
C PRO A 497 1.77 8.25 -11.29
N VAL A 498 1.98 6.99 -11.71
CA VAL A 498 3.32 6.41 -11.94
C VAL A 498 4.21 7.23 -12.86
N GLU A 499 3.68 7.71 -14.00
CA GLU A 499 4.47 8.50 -14.94
C GLU A 499 4.65 9.98 -14.52
N ASN A 500 4.00 10.43 -13.44
CA ASN A 500 4.08 11.82 -12.95
C ASN A 500 5.10 12.01 -11.84
N MET A 501 5.12 11.11 -10.85
CA MET A 501 5.82 11.34 -9.58
C MET A 501 6.29 10.03 -8.92
N PRO A 502 7.33 10.07 -8.07
CA PRO A 502 7.80 8.90 -7.33
C PRO A 502 6.70 8.24 -6.50
N GLN A 503 6.92 6.98 -6.12
CA GLN A 503 5.87 6.12 -5.56
C GLN A 503 6.03 5.85 -4.05
N TYR A 504 7.18 6.20 -3.48
CA TYR A 504 7.51 6.04 -2.06
C TYR A 504 8.38 7.21 -1.57
N GLY A 505 8.14 7.75 -0.37
CA GLY A 505 8.66 9.07 0.06
C GLY A 505 10.20 9.19 0.10
N ARG A 506 10.95 8.11 0.35
CA ARG A 506 12.42 8.06 0.15
C ARG A 506 12.81 8.57 -1.23
N ASP A 507 12.04 8.17 -2.23
CA ASP A 507 12.33 8.42 -3.63
C ASP A 507 11.75 9.78 -4.10
N TYR A 508 10.81 10.36 -3.34
CA TYR A 508 10.55 11.82 -3.39
C TYR A 508 11.79 12.56 -2.90
N ALA A 509 12.29 12.25 -1.69
CA ALA A 509 13.44 12.93 -1.07
C ALA A 509 14.70 12.89 -1.95
N ARG A 510 14.98 11.73 -2.56
CA ARG A 510 16.05 11.57 -3.56
C ARG A 510 15.82 12.49 -4.76
N VAL A 511 14.66 12.41 -5.44
CA VAL A 511 14.39 13.27 -6.62
C VAL A 511 14.52 14.76 -6.27
N VAL A 512 13.83 15.24 -5.22
CA VAL A 512 13.81 16.68 -4.91
C VAL A 512 15.16 17.21 -4.41
N GLY A 513 15.96 16.38 -3.73
CA GLY A 513 17.32 16.73 -3.34
C GLY A 513 18.27 16.78 -4.54
N LEU A 514 18.11 15.87 -5.51
CA LEU A 514 18.87 15.85 -6.75
C LEU A 514 18.48 17.04 -7.66
N ASP A 515 17.19 17.36 -7.77
CA ASP A 515 16.69 18.56 -8.46
C ASP A 515 17.35 19.83 -7.90
N ALA A 516 17.28 20.02 -6.57
CA ALA A 516 17.83 21.19 -5.90
C ALA A 516 19.36 21.29 -6.03
N LEU A 517 20.09 20.17 -5.91
CA LEU A 517 21.54 20.15 -6.09
C LEU A 517 21.97 20.43 -7.54
N LEU A 518 21.27 19.88 -8.53
CA LEU A 518 21.49 20.20 -9.95
C LEU A 518 21.27 21.70 -10.21
N LEU A 519 20.23 22.29 -9.61
CA LEU A 519 19.94 23.72 -9.74
C LEU A 519 21.01 24.63 -9.10
N CYS A 520 21.75 24.13 -8.09
CA CYS A 520 22.90 24.81 -7.47
C CYS A 520 24.23 24.68 -8.24
N THR A 521 24.26 23.99 -9.39
CA THR A 521 25.50 23.83 -10.20
C THR A 521 25.80 25.00 -11.14
N ASP A 522 27.02 25.05 -11.68
CA ASP A 522 27.45 25.96 -12.75
C ASP A 522 26.96 25.60 -14.16
N LEU A 523 26.11 24.58 -14.30
CA LEU A 523 25.38 24.30 -15.54
C LEU A 523 24.66 25.56 -16.03
N LYS A 524 24.74 25.83 -17.35
CA LYS A 524 24.21 27.08 -17.93
C LYS A 524 22.72 27.22 -17.65
N PRO A 525 22.19 28.45 -17.42
CA PRO A 525 20.78 28.67 -17.14
C PRO A 525 19.85 27.96 -18.13
N GLU A 526 20.15 28.01 -19.43
CA GLU A 526 19.33 27.43 -20.50
C GLU A 526 19.27 25.89 -20.44
N GLN A 527 20.25 25.24 -19.81
CA GLN A 527 20.29 23.78 -19.61
C GLN A 527 19.45 23.34 -18.39
N LYS A 528 19.13 24.25 -17.47
CA LYS A 528 18.46 23.94 -16.19
C LYS A 528 17.16 24.73 -15.93
N GLU A 529 16.80 25.69 -16.78
CA GLU A 529 15.58 26.50 -16.62
C GLU A 529 14.30 25.67 -16.67
N ALA A 530 14.24 24.61 -17.50
CA ALA A 530 13.09 23.70 -17.50
C ALA A 530 12.92 22.99 -16.15
N LEU A 531 14.02 22.46 -15.60
CA LEU A 531 14.03 21.85 -14.27
C LEU A 531 13.66 22.87 -13.18
N LEU A 532 14.15 24.11 -13.30
CA LEU A 532 13.82 25.18 -12.36
C LEU A 532 12.32 25.49 -12.36
N VAL A 533 11.73 25.64 -13.55
CA VAL A 533 10.31 25.90 -13.74
C VAL A 533 9.46 24.74 -13.19
N ASP A 534 9.78 23.51 -13.57
CA ASP A 534 8.99 22.33 -13.18
C ASP A 534 9.11 22.06 -11.67
N PHE A 535 10.30 22.19 -11.09
CA PHE A 535 10.54 22.02 -9.64
C PHE A 535 9.86 23.12 -8.80
N VAL A 536 9.89 24.37 -9.25
CA VAL A 536 9.11 25.46 -8.62
C VAL A 536 7.60 25.20 -8.75
N GLN A 537 7.13 24.66 -9.87
CA GLN A 537 5.71 24.32 -10.05
C GLN A 537 5.25 23.19 -9.10
N VAL A 538 6.09 22.18 -8.83
CA VAL A 538 5.84 21.17 -7.79
C VAL A 538 5.77 21.82 -6.40
N GLY A 539 6.67 22.76 -6.10
CA GLY A 539 6.63 23.54 -4.85
C GLY A 539 5.38 24.41 -4.69
N ILE A 540 4.89 25.01 -5.78
CA ILE A 540 3.62 25.73 -5.83
C ILE A 540 2.45 24.78 -5.54
N ASP A 541 2.37 23.62 -6.23
CA ASP A 541 1.29 22.65 -6.05
C ASP A 541 1.21 22.15 -4.60
N LEU A 542 2.31 21.65 -4.05
CA LEU A 542 2.37 21.13 -2.68
C LEU A 542 2.14 22.24 -1.64
N GLY A 543 2.73 23.42 -1.83
CA GLY A 543 2.53 24.58 -0.95
C GLY A 543 1.09 25.09 -0.95
N GLY A 544 0.42 25.01 -2.10
CA GLY A 544 -1.01 25.33 -2.24
C GLY A 544 -1.92 24.33 -1.52
N MET A 545 -1.55 23.05 -1.42
CA MET A 545 -2.27 22.09 -0.57
C MET A 545 -2.19 22.51 0.90
N ILE A 546 -0.99 22.81 1.42
CA ILE A 546 -0.79 23.24 2.81
C ILE A 546 -1.57 24.54 3.09
N ARG A 547 -1.47 25.54 2.20
CA ARG A 547 -2.22 26.80 2.28
C ARG A 547 -3.74 26.58 2.31
N ALA A 548 -4.25 25.58 1.58
CA ALA A 548 -5.66 25.20 1.54
C ALA A 548 -6.09 24.22 2.67
N GLY A 549 -5.22 23.92 3.64
CA GLY A 549 -5.54 23.15 4.85
C GLY A 549 -5.17 21.66 4.83
N HIS A 550 -4.33 21.21 3.89
CA HIS A 550 -3.80 19.85 3.92
C HIS A 550 -2.88 19.66 5.15
N PRO A 551 -2.97 18.52 5.88
CA PRO A 551 -2.20 18.30 7.11
C PRO A 551 -0.70 18.06 6.88
N GLY A 552 -0.22 18.03 5.64
CA GLY A 552 1.16 17.63 5.32
C GLY A 552 1.33 16.12 5.30
N TRP A 553 2.54 15.66 5.59
CA TRP A 553 2.98 14.28 5.44
C TRP A 553 3.86 13.87 6.64
N GLU A 554 3.23 13.27 7.65
CA GLU A 554 3.86 12.84 8.91
C GLU A 554 5.01 11.84 8.77
N GLY A 555 5.80 11.72 9.83
CA GLY A 555 6.84 10.72 9.99
C GLY A 555 6.28 9.30 10.03
N PHE A 556 6.61 8.52 9.00
CA PHE A 556 6.20 7.12 8.84
C PHE A 556 7.27 6.38 8.02
N GLY A 557 8.42 6.14 8.65
CA GLY A 557 9.59 5.57 8.01
C GLY A 557 10.03 6.43 6.83
N GLY A 558 10.03 5.88 5.63
CA GLY A 558 10.30 6.63 4.40
C GLY A 558 9.07 7.20 3.69
N HIS A 559 7.84 7.15 4.21
CA HIS A 559 6.66 7.65 3.46
C HIS A 559 6.50 9.18 3.47
N GLY A 560 6.80 9.84 4.59
CA GLY A 560 6.56 11.29 4.77
C GLY A 560 7.51 12.21 4.01
N SER A 561 8.71 11.72 3.68
CA SER A 561 9.82 12.54 3.17
C SER A 561 9.60 13.14 1.78
N GLY A 562 10.44 14.13 1.46
CA GLY A 562 10.65 14.69 0.12
C GLY A 562 9.64 15.75 -0.33
N ARG A 563 8.78 16.23 0.57
CA ARG A 563 7.69 17.16 0.21
C ARG A 563 7.83 18.56 0.81
N LYS A 564 8.66 18.74 1.86
CA LYS A 564 8.97 20.06 2.43
C LYS A 564 9.92 20.88 1.55
N LEU A 565 10.97 20.26 0.99
CA LEU A 565 12.00 20.96 0.19
C LEU A 565 11.45 21.73 -1.02
N PRO A 566 10.61 21.16 -1.92
CA PRO A 566 10.10 21.90 -3.07
C PRO A 566 9.34 23.16 -2.66
N ILE A 567 8.60 23.11 -1.55
CA ILE A 567 7.79 24.23 -1.04
C ILE A 567 8.69 25.35 -0.52
N VAL A 568 9.68 25.02 0.32
CA VAL A 568 10.65 25.99 0.85
C VAL A 568 11.49 26.60 -0.27
N PHE A 569 11.97 25.78 -1.21
CA PHE A 569 12.73 26.21 -2.39
C PHE A 569 11.93 27.16 -3.29
N ALA A 570 10.68 26.78 -3.63
CA ALA A 570 9.79 27.64 -4.40
C ALA A 570 9.51 28.96 -3.65
N GLY A 571 9.22 28.90 -2.34
CA GLY A 571 9.00 30.08 -1.51
C GLY A 571 10.18 31.05 -1.53
N LEU A 572 11.41 30.55 -1.37
CA LEU A 572 12.64 31.35 -1.42
C LEU A 572 12.81 32.07 -2.77
N LEU A 573 12.61 31.37 -3.89
CA LEU A 573 12.82 31.93 -5.22
C LEU A 573 11.67 32.82 -5.69
N LEU A 574 10.42 32.49 -5.36
CA LEU A 574 9.23 33.32 -5.64
C LEU A 574 9.13 34.53 -4.71
N GLY A 575 9.81 34.50 -3.56
CA GLY A 575 9.67 35.50 -2.51
C GLY A 575 8.37 35.38 -1.71
N ASP A 576 7.79 34.20 -1.63
CA ASP A 576 6.60 33.90 -0.83
C ASP A 576 7.02 33.45 0.58
N ASP A 577 7.08 34.40 1.52
CA ASP A 577 7.53 34.15 2.89
C ASP A 577 6.70 33.08 3.62
N GLN A 578 5.44 32.82 3.23
CA GLN A 578 4.65 31.73 3.81
C GLN A 578 5.14 30.34 3.40
N LEU A 579 5.55 30.19 2.14
CA LEU A 579 6.05 28.93 1.61
C LEU A 579 7.53 28.72 1.98
N ALA A 580 8.30 29.80 2.04
CA ALA A 580 9.70 29.74 2.48
C ALA A 580 9.79 29.32 3.96
N ASN A 581 9.01 29.92 4.85
CA ASN A 581 9.10 29.69 6.30
C ASN A 581 8.01 28.70 6.76
N LEU A 582 7.93 27.54 6.11
CA LEU A 582 6.72 26.71 6.08
C LEU A 582 6.21 26.30 7.47
N SER A 583 7.05 25.69 8.31
CA SER A 583 6.66 25.26 9.66
C SER A 583 6.30 26.44 10.59
N ARG A 584 6.83 27.65 10.33
CA ARG A 584 6.44 28.88 11.06
C ARG A 584 5.08 29.42 10.62
N SER A 585 4.75 29.33 9.33
CA SER A 585 3.47 29.80 8.79
C SER A 585 2.33 28.79 8.94
N PHE A 586 2.65 27.50 9.01
CA PHE A 586 1.69 26.40 9.16
C PHE A 586 2.15 25.40 10.24
N PRO A 587 2.20 25.79 11.54
CA PRO A 587 2.71 24.97 12.66
C PRO A 587 1.76 23.82 13.07
N LYS A 588 1.08 23.22 12.08
CA LYS A 588 0.22 22.03 12.15
C LYS A 588 0.32 21.19 10.86
N ALA A 589 1.16 21.60 9.90
CA ALA A 589 1.49 20.81 8.73
C ALA A 589 2.68 19.94 9.11
N HIS A 590 2.47 18.62 9.15
CA HIS A 590 3.47 17.66 9.55
C HIS A 590 4.47 17.40 8.41
N PHE A 591 5.75 17.23 8.74
CA PHE A 591 6.76 16.81 7.75
C PHE A 591 7.68 15.71 8.31
N GLY A 592 7.87 14.64 7.54
CA GLY A 592 8.67 13.48 7.95
C GLY A 592 10.10 13.85 8.36
N GLU A 593 10.79 14.71 7.62
CA GLU A 593 12.12 15.22 7.97
C GLU A 593 12.18 15.89 9.35
N ASP A 594 11.12 16.64 9.72
CA ASP A 594 11.07 17.40 10.96
C ASP A 594 10.69 16.48 12.13
N GLU A 595 9.59 15.74 12.00
CA GLU A 595 9.10 14.83 13.04
C GLU A 595 10.13 13.76 13.41
N GLN A 596 10.84 13.22 12.41
CA GLN A 596 11.76 12.09 12.57
C GLN A 596 13.17 12.49 13.04
N THR A 597 13.45 13.77 13.32
CA THR A 597 14.75 14.24 13.85
C THR A 597 14.59 15.15 15.07
N ALA A 598 15.39 14.94 16.11
CA ALA A 598 15.36 15.78 17.33
C ALA A 598 16.70 15.78 18.07
N TYR A 599 16.94 16.80 18.90
CA TYR A 599 18.06 16.80 19.85
C TYR A 599 17.79 15.88 21.05
N GLY A 600 18.85 15.21 21.52
CA GLY A 600 18.82 14.27 22.65
C GLY A 600 19.92 13.21 22.58
N ASP A 601 20.14 12.53 23.71
CA ASP A 601 21.17 11.50 23.83
C ASP A 601 20.84 10.24 23.01
N ALA A 602 21.68 9.94 22.01
CA ALA A 602 21.68 8.67 21.30
C ALA A 602 22.52 7.61 22.04
N TRP A 603 22.18 6.32 21.88
CA TRP A 603 22.92 5.19 22.44
C TRP A 603 24.37 5.08 21.95
N THR A 604 24.70 5.70 20.81
CA THR A 604 26.07 5.84 20.26
C THR A 604 26.90 6.93 20.96
N GLY A 605 26.25 7.83 21.70
CA GLY A 605 26.86 9.00 22.35
C GLY A 605 26.54 10.34 21.68
N ALA A 606 26.04 10.33 20.43
CA ALA A 606 25.58 11.52 19.72
C ALA A 606 24.47 12.28 20.46
N LYS A 607 24.27 13.56 20.11
CA LYS A 607 23.34 14.51 20.73
C LYS A 607 22.16 14.89 19.84
N VAL A 608 22.00 14.20 18.72
CA VAL A 608 20.86 14.28 17.81
C VAL A 608 20.42 12.86 17.43
N VAL A 609 19.11 12.62 17.44
CA VAL A 609 18.49 11.31 17.26
C VAL A 609 17.52 11.28 16.08
N PHE A 610 17.44 10.11 15.44
CA PHE A 610 16.32 9.69 14.64
C PHE A 610 15.18 9.27 15.59
N THR A 611 14.03 9.93 15.52
CA THR A 611 12.93 9.75 16.49
C THR A 611 12.02 8.56 16.18
N GLY A 612 12.41 7.68 15.25
CA GLY A 612 11.77 6.39 15.01
C GLY A 612 10.87 6.31 13.78
N HIS A 613 10.21 5.17 13.63
CA HIS A 613 9.35 4.88 12.48
C HIS A 613 8.13 5.82 12.43
N ARG A 614 7.41 6.01 13.54
CA ARG A 614 6.25 6.93 13.65
C ARG A 614 6.55 8.21 14.43
N ALA A 615 7.81 8.42 14.81
CA ALA A 615 8.33 9.72 15.19
C ALA A 615 7.69 10.36 16.45
N ILE A 616 7.89 11.67 16.60
CA ILE A 616 7.09 12.55 17.47
C ILE A 616 6.00 13.18 16.61
N ASP A 617 4.78 13.23 17.12
CA ASP A 617 3.67 13.95 16.49
C ASP A 617 3.83 15.46 16.68
N GLU A 618 4.06 16.21 15.59
CA GLU A 618 4.37 17.65 15.62
C GLU A 618 3.23 18.49 16.21
N ALA A 619 1.98 18.19 15.82
CA ALA A 619 0.81 18.96 16.21
C ALA A 619 0.45 18.82 17.71
N THR A 620 0.92 17.76 18.39
CA THR A 620 0.71 17.53 19.83
C THR A 620 2.00 17.58 20.65
N GLY A 621 3.16 17.44 20.01
CA GLY A 621 4.47 17.20 20.62
C GLY A 621 4.47 15.96 21.51
N VAL A 622 3.89 14.84 21.04
CA VAL A 622 3.79 13.55 21.76
C VAL A 622 4.52 12.47 20.97
N ALA A 623 5.34 11.65 21.63
CA ALA A 623 5.95 10.49 20.98
C ALA A 623 4.86 9.48 20.54
N ARG A 624 4.79 9.14 19.25
CA ARG A 624 3.77 8.19 18.78
C ARG A 624 4.04 6.81 19.38
N ALA A 625 3.01 6.18 19.93
CA ALA A 625 3.15 4.95 20.71
C ALA A 625 3.77 3.81 19.88
N GLU A 626 4.50 2.93 20.57
CA GLU A 626 5.14 1.71 20.03
C GLU A 626 6.25 1.92 18.98
N THR A 627 6.28 3.06 18.29
CA THR A 627 7.12 3.28 17.09
C THR A 627 7.75 4.68 17.01
N GLY A 628 7.64 5.48 18.07
CA GLY A 628 8.34 6.75 18.27
C GLY A 628 9.80 6.58 18.73
N PRO A 629 10.35 7.51 19.53
CA PRO A 629 11.79 7.59 19.80
C PRO A 629 12.36 6.33 20.46
N TYR A 630 13.43 5.78 19.89
CA TYR A 630 14.09 4.56 20.36
C TYR A 630 15.61 4.72 20.52
N GLU A 631 16.28 5.61 19.78
CA GLU A 631 17.75 5.78 19.89
C GLU A 631 18.23 6.24 21.28
N HIS A 632 17.33 6.72 22.14
CA HIS A 632 17.62 7.00 23.55
C HIS A 632 17.76 5.73 24.43
N THR A 633 17.67 4.54 23.84
CA THR A 633 17.75 3.24 24.51
C THR A 633 18.81 2.34 23.87
N GLN A 634 19.50 1.53 24.68
CA GLN A 634 20.55 0.63 24.21
C GLN A 634 19.99 -0.55 23.40
N PRO A 635 20.65 -1.01 22.31
CA PRO A 635 20.14 -2.09 21.45
C PRO A 635 19.78 -3.40 22.17
N SER A 636 20.43 -3.72 23.30
CA SER A 636 20.12 -4.88 24.16
C SER A 636 18.77 -4.79 24.90
N THR A 637 18.07 -3.66 24.81
CA THR A 637 16.71 -3.47 25.35
C THR A 637 15.61 -3.64 24.29
N TRP A 638 15.95 -3.67 22.99
CA TRP A 638 15.00 -3.73 21.87
C TRP A 638 14.40 -5.14 21.70
N ARG A 639 13.40 -5.46 22.51
CA ARG A 639 12.86 -6.83 22.63
C ARG A 639 11.69 -7.12 21.69
N ASP A 640 10.88 -6.10 21.39
CA ASP A 640 9.61 -6.28 20.69
C ASP A 640 9.72 -5.99 19.17
N GLY A 641 10.93 -5.72 18.68
CA GLY A 641 11.27 -5.58 17.26
C GLY A 641 10.86 -4.25 16.61
N ARG A 642 10.23 -3.34 17.36
CA ARG A 642 9.69 -2.06 16.87
C ARG A 642 10.78 -0.99 16.74
N GLU A 643 11.73 -1.04 17.65
CA GLU A 643 12.97 -0.27 17.63
C GLU A 643 13.87 -0.75 16.49
N LYS A 644 13.94 -2.08 16.28
CA LYS A 644 14.65 -2.70 15.15
C LYS A 644 14.05 -2.28 13.81
N MET A 645 12.72 -2.32 13.69
CA MET A 645 11.99 -1.77 12.54
C MET A 645 12.33 -0.29 12.32
N SER A 646 12.40 0.50 13.39
CA SER A 646 12.75 1.91 13.30
C SER A 646 14.19 2.13 12.82
N GLU A 647 15.17 1.37 13.31
CA GLU A 647 16.56 1.38 12.81
C GLU A 647 16.66 0.90 11.36
N SER A 648 15.86 -0.10 10.96
CA SER A 648 15.77 -0.50 9.55
C SER A 648 15.24 0.64 8.67
N TYR A 649 14.22 1.39 9.11
CA TYR A 649 13.71 2.56 8.37
C TYR A 649 14.70 3.72 8.32
N ARG A 650 15.42 3.99 9.42
CA ARG A 650 16.54 4.95 9.49
C ARG A 650 17.49 4.76 8.31
N ARG A 651 17.89 3.49 8.10
CA ARG A 651 18.89 3.09 7.12
C ARG A 651 18.33 2.93 5.69
N CYS A 652 17.21 2.22 5.52
CA CYS A 652 16.68 1.91 4.18
C CYS A 652 16.00 3.06 3.46
N CYS A 653 15.50 4.04 4.22
CA CYS A 653 14.29 4.73 3.81
C CYS A 653 14.26 6.22 4.16
N THR A 654 15.09 6.70 5.10
CA THR A 654 15.21 8.13 5.42
C THR A 654 16.61 8.68 5.15
N SER A 655 17.60 8.26 5.91
CA SER A 655 18.75 9.13 6.21
C SER A 655 19.66 9.33 4.99
N ALA A 656 20.01 8.24 4.30
CA ALA A 656 20.74 8.30 3.02
C ALA A 656 19.99 9.01 1.87
N ALA A 657 18.68 9.28 2.00
CA ALA A 657 17.87 10.02 1.03
C ALA A 657 17.73 11.52 1.38
N TRP A 658 17.97 11.92 2.63
CA TRP A 658 17.85 13.31 3.08
C TRP A 658 19.10 14.16 2.83
N ILE A 659 20.27 13.53 2.70
CA ILE A 659 21.58 14.20 2.57
C ILE A 659 21.62 15.24 1.44
N ALA A 660 20.98 14.94 0.30
CA ALA A 660 20.87 15.86 -0.83
C ALA A 660 20.03 17.11 -0.50
N GLN A 661 18.95 16.94 0.28
CA GLN A 661 18.09 18.03 0.73
C GLN A 661 18.82 18.96 1.70
N ALA A 662 19.46 18.39 2.73
CA ALA A 662 20.23 19.15 3.72
C ALA A 662 21.38 19.94 3.09
N LEU A 663 22.12 19.33 2.15
CA LEU A 663 23.19 20.01 1.44
C LEU A 663 22.67 21.17 0.57
N ALA A 664 21.58 20.95 -0.19
CA ALA A 664 20.99 22.01 -1.01
C ALA A 664 20.53 23.21 -0.16
N LEU A 665 19.92 22.95 1.00
CA LEU A 665 19.47 23.98 1.95
C LEU A 665 20.65 24.76 2.56
N HIS A 666 21.73 24.09 2.99
CA HIS A 666 22.96 24.76 3.44
C HIS A 666 23.56 25.65 2.34
N LEU A 667 23.61 25.15 1.10
CA LEU A 667 24.16 25.88 -0.05
C LEU A 667 23.32 27.12 -0.42
N LEU A 668 22.01 27.08 -0.19
CA LEU A 668 21.07 28.20 -0.33
C LEU A 668 21.03 29.13 0.89
N LYS A 669 21.67 28.75 2.01
CA LYS A 669 21.59 29.40 3.32
C LYS A 669 20.14 29.51 3.84
N ALA A 670 19.42 28.41 3.68
CA ALA A 670 17.99 28.27 3.89
C ALA A 670 17.62 27.62 5.24
N GLU A 671 18.60 27.36 6.12
CA GLU A 671 18.38 26.75 7.45
C GLU A 671 17.37 27.55 8.30
N PRO A 672 17.43 28.90 8.37
CA PRO A 672 16.45 29.71 9.13
C PRO A 672 15.02 29.65 8.56
N GLN A 673 14.87 29.33 7.28
CA GLN A 673 13.57 29.17 6.61
C GLN A 673 13.04 27.74 6.76
N TRP A 674 13.92 26.74 6.76
CA TRP A 674 13.58 25.37 7.13
C TRP A 674 13.11 25.27 8.59
N GLY A 675 13.79 25.99 9.50
CA GLY A 675 13.34 26.20 10.88
C GLY A 675 13.48 25.01 11.82
N HIS A 676 14.37 24.06 11.52
CA HIS A 676 14.59 22.85 12.32
C HIS A 676 16.05 22.37 12.24
N ASP A 677 16.88 22.88 13.14
CA ASP A 677 18.35 22.68 13.10
C ASP A 677 18.75 21.21 13.33
N ALA A 678 17.96 20.45 14.08
CA ALA A 678 18.19 19.04 14.36
C ALA A 678 18.18 18.17 13.08
N PHE A 679 17.48 18.56 12.01
CA PHE A 679 17.53 17.87 10.72
C PHE A 679 18.92 17.97 10.06
N PHE A 680 19.55 19.14 10.15
CA PHE A 680 20.87 19.39 9.57
C PHE A 680 21.96 18.67 10.36
N ASP A 681 21.94 18.81 11.69
CA ASP A 681 22.85 18.06 12.56
C ASP A 681 22.67 16.54 12.40
N TYR A 682 21.44 16.06 12.22
CA TYR A 682 21.21 14.64 11.97
C TYR A 682 21.77 14.16 10.62
N CYS A 683 21.69 14.98 9.57
CA CYS A 683 22.32 14.66 8.27
C CYS A 683 23.86 14.70 8.35
N ASP A 684 24.44 15.62 9.12
CA ASP A 684 25.88 15.61 9.41
C ASP A 684 26.28 14.37 10.22
N ARG A 685 25.52 13.99 11.25
CA ARG A 685 25.73 12.74 12.00
C ARG A 685 25.79 11.54 11.06
N TRP A 686 24.78 11.37 10.20
CA TRP A 686 24.74 10.27 9.23
C TRP A 686 25.96 10.25 8.28
N MET A 687 26.56 11.39 7.97
CA MET A 687 27.71 11.48 7.06
C MET A 687 29.09 11.48 7.75
N TYR A 688 29.15 11.63 9.08
CA TYR A 688 30.42 11.79 9.83
C TYR A 688 30.55 10.91 11.10
N GLU A 689 29.49 10.24 11.57
CA GLU A 689 29.56 9.27 12.68
C GLU A 689 30.32 8.00 12.23
N ASN A 690 31.26 7.53 13.06
CA ASN A 690 32.00 6.29 12.80
C ASN A 690 31.28 5.11 13.45
N GLU A 691 30.35 4.50 12.72
CA GLU A 691 29.52 3.41 13.23
C GLU A 691 30.25 2.06 13.44
N THR A 692 31.58 1.96 13.34
CA THR A 692 32.32 0.70 13.45
C THR A 692 32.01 -0.10 14.74
N GLU A 693 31.85 0.57 15.89
CA GLU A 693 31.43 -0.10 17.14
C GLU A 693 29.89 -0.20 17.27
N ALA A 694 29.14 0.69 16.62
CA ALA A 694 27.68 0.65 16.58
C ALA A 694 27.19 -0.57 15.80
N LEU A 695 27.75 -0.87 14.62
CA LEU A 695 27.46 -2.08 13.84
C LEU A 695 27.73 -3.37 14.62
N LYS A 696 28.84 -3.45 15.37
CA LYS A 696 29.13 -4.59 16.26
C LYS A 696 28.08 -4.72 17.36
N THR A 697 27.63 -3.60 17.91
CA THR A 697 26.61 -3.56 18.98
C THR A 697 25.24 -3.98 18.44
N LEU A 698 24.81 -3.45 17.29
CA LEU A 698 23.59 -3.84 16.60
C LEU A 698 23.58 -5.35 16.28
N LYS A 699 24.69 -5.88 15.76
CA LYS A 699 24.82 -7.31 15.44
C LYS A 699 24.78 -8.20 16.68
N LYS A 700 25.46 -7.80 17.76
CA LYS A 700 25.58 -8.58 19.00
C LYS A 700 24.33 -8.52 19.88
N ASP A 701 23.73 -7.34 20.02
CA ASP A 701 22.71 -7.06 21.04
C ASP A 701 21.29 -6.96 20.47
N ALA A 702 21.13 -6.48 19.23
CA ALA A 702 19.84 -6.47 18.52
C ALA A 702 19.71 -7.62 17.49
N GLY A 703 20.80 -8.26 17.09
CA GLY A 703 20.80 -9.28 16.03
C GLY A 703 20.68 -8.70 14.61
N MET A 704 21.06 -7.44 14.43
CA MET A 704 20.95 -6.70 13.17
C MET A 704 22.31 -6.63 12.47
N ASP A 705 22.41 -7.22 11.28
CA ASP A 705 23.66 -7.35 10.50
C ASP A 705 23.56 -6.51 9.22
N GLU A 706 23.92 -5.23 9.32
CA GLU A 706 23.59 -4.22 8.30
C GLU A 706 24.45 -4.38 7.02
N PRO A 707 23.83 -4.55 5.84
CA PRO A 707 24.53 -4.65 4.57
C PRO A 707 25.17 -3.32 4.19
N ASP A 708 26.19 -3.32 3.30
CA ASP A 708 26.93 -2.11 2.94
C ASP A 708 26.02 -0.92 2.55
N TRP A 709 24.98 -1.14 1.74
CA TRP A 709 24.08 -0.06 1.30
C TRP A 709 23.28 0.60 2.44
N ALA A 710 23.17 -0.06 3.61
CA ALA A 710 22.48 0.42 4.81
C ALA A 710 23.42 1.11 5.82
N GLN A 711 24.72 1.20 5.50
CA GLN A 711 25.73 1.78 6.37
C GLN A 711 25.85 3.30 6.21
N GLU A 712 26.34 3.94 7.26
CA GLU A 712 26.51 5.39 7.41
C GLU A 712 27.68 5.91 6.55
N GLY A 713 27.83 7.24 6.48
CA GLY A 713 28.85 7.91 5.69
C GLY A 713 28.52 8.08 4.19
N LYS A 714 27.30 7.75 3.75
CA LYS A 714 26.91 7.74 2.33
C LYS A 714 25.43 8.02 2.05
N ALA A 715 25.18 8.60 0.89
CA ALA A 715 23.88 8.77 0.24
C ALA A 715 23.71 7.82 -0.95
N TRP A 716 22.47 7.65 -1.43
CA TRP A 716 22.12 6.73 -2.53
C TRP A 716 22.85 6.98 -3.85
N GLU A 717 23.07 8.25 -4.22
CA GLU A 717 23.67 8.61 -5.51
C GLU A 717 25.15 9.05 -5.35
N PRO A 718 26.08 8.57 -6.21
CA PRO A 718 27.47 9.04 -6.23
C PRO A 718 27.60 10.56 -6.38
N PHE A 719 26.69 11.19 -7.13
CA PHE A 719 26.60 12.65 -7.26
C PHE A 719 26.44 13.36 -5.90
N VAL A 720 25.58 12.85 -5.03
CA VAL A 720 25.33 13.45 -3.70
C VAL A 720 26.56 13.29 -2.82
N ASN A 721 27.23 12.13 -2.88
CA ASN A 721 28.47 11.88 -2.15
C ASN A 721 29.63 12.79 -2.62
N GLU A 722 29.81 12.97 -3.94
CA GLU A 722 30.80 13.91 -4.48
C GLU A 722 30.48 15.38 -4.15
N MET A 723 29.20 15.79 -4.24
CA MET A 723 28.77 17.14 -3.86
C MET A 723 28.98 17.39 -2.36
N TRP A 724 28.63 16.43 -1.49
CA TRP A 724 28.80 16.54 -0.05
C TRP A 724 30.28 16.67 0.32
N GLY A 725 31.12 15.71 -0.11
CA GLY A 725 32.55 15.69 0.20
C GLY A 725 33.32 16.89 -0.34
N ARG A 726 32.82 17.54 -1.41
CA ARG A 726 33.41 18.75 -1.98
C ARG A 726 32.91 20.06 -1.36
N TYR A 727 31.65 20.11 -0.92
CA TYR A 727 30.98 21.37 -0.59
C TYR A 727 30.41 21.51 0.82
N ARG A 728 30.17 20.44 1.59
CA ARG A 728 29.56 20.57 2.93
C ARG A 728 30.42 21.42 3.89
N THR A 729 31.74 21.39 3.73
CA THR A 729 32.73 22.15 4.53
C THR A 729 33.23 23.42 3.81
N ALA A 730 32.53 23.91 2.78
CA ALA A 730 32.92 25.10 2.04
C ALA A 730 32.87 26.39 2.91
N PRO A 731 33.72 27.40 2.62
CA PRO A 731 33.78 28.63 3.41
C PRO A 731 32.43 29.35 3.53
N GLY A 732 32.00 29.59 4.77
CA GLY A 732 30.76 30.33 5.06
C GLY A 732 29.49 29.48 5.14
N LEU A 733 29.62 28.16 5.29
CA LEU A 733 28.58 27.24 5.76
C LEU A 733 28.72 26.96 7.28
N PRO A 734 27.70 26.41 7.96
CA PRO A 734 27.79 25.98 9.36
C PRO A 734 28.83 24.86 9.57
N ALA A 735 29.39 24.77 10.76
CA ALA A 735 30.32 23.69 11.14
C ALA A 735 29.59 22.34 11.25
N THR A 736 30.25 21.26 10.81
CA THR A 736 29.67 19.89 10.70
C THR A 736 29.66 19.11 12.02
N ASP A 737 29.50 19.84 13.12
CA ASP A 737 29.94 19.40 14.46
C ASP A 737 28.96 19.80 15.57
N GLY A 738 27.71 20.15 15.23
CA GLY A 738 26.65 20.35 16.22
C GLY A 738 26.10 19.03 16.77
N TRP A 739 26.05 17.96 15.96
CA TRP A 739 25.47 16.66 16.30
C TRP A 739 26.05 15.91 17.51
N TRP A 740 27.21 16.32 18.02
CA TRP A 740 27.87 15.77 19.21
C TRP A 740 28.01 16.81 20.35
N LYS A 741 27.55 18.05 20.14
CA LYS A 741 27.54 19.12 21.16
C LYS A 741 26.28 19.04 22.03
N PRO A 742 26.34 19.49 23.30
CA PRO A 742 25.14 19.62 24.12
C PRO A 742 24.15 20.62 23.52
N HIS A 743 22.89 20.19 23.41
CA HIS A 743 21.74 20.96 22.94
C HIS A 743 20.60 20.86 23.98
N ASP A 744 19.51 21.62 23.80
CA ASP A 744 18.29 21.39 24.58
C ASP A 744 17.49 20.21 24.01
N ASP A 745 17.41 19.13 24.79
CA ASP A 745 16.63 17.93 24.51
C ASP A 745 15.23 17.95 25.16
N SER A 746 14.81 19.10 25.73
CA SER A 746 13.52 19.24 26.42
C SER A 746 12.32 18.81 25.57
N TYR A 747 12.36 19.03 24.25
CA TYR A 747 11.35 18.58 23.30
C TYR A 747 11.20 17.05 23.30
N LEU A 748 12.30 16.33 23.10
CA LEU A 748 12.34 14.86 23.08
C LEU A 748 11.89 14.28 24.42
N ARG A 749 12.45 14.77 25.54
CA ARG A 749 12.07 14.32 26.89
C ARG A 749 10.58 14.57 27.17
N THR A 750 10.06 15.73 26.79
CA THR A 750 8.63 16.06 26.97
C THR A 750 7.73 15.18 26.12
N ALA A 751 8.09 14.90 24.87
CA ALA A 751 7.33 14.01 23.99
C ALA A 751 7.23 12.58 24.54
N ILE A 752 8.33 12.06 25.09
CA ILE A 752 8.40 10.74 25.74
C ILE A 752 7.57 10.70 27.03
N GLU A 753 7.69 11.69 27.92
CA GLU A 753 6.91 11.70 29.17
C GLU A 753 5.42 11.92 28.95
N LYS A 754 5.02 12.73 27.96
CA LYS A 754 3.61 12.84 27.53
C LYS A 754 3.06 11.48 27.09
N ALA A 755 3.81 10.71 26.30
CA ALA A 755 3.38 9.37 25.86
C ALA A 755 3.26 8.39 27.03
N LYS A 756 4.21 8.41 27.98
CA LYS A 756 4.15 7.63 29.24
C LYS A 756 2.98 8.06 30.16
N ALA A 757 2.50 9.29 30.05
CA ALA A 757 1.33 9.78 30.78
C ALA A 757 0.01 9.40 30.09
N ALA A 758 -0.03 9.38 28.75
CA ALA A 758 -1.20 8.97 27.97
C ALA A 758 -1.44 7.44 27.97
N ALA A 759 -0.45 6.65 28.40
CA ALA A 759 -0.52 5.19 28.54
C ALA A 759 -0.88 4.71 29.97
N LYS A 760 -1.40 5.58 30.83
CA LYS A 760 -1.77 5.31 32.24
C LYS A 760 -3.23 5.68 32.51
#